data_AF-A0A1A2P4K1-F1
#
_entry.id   AF-A0A1A2P4K1-F1
#
_cell.length_a   1.000
_cell.length_b   1.000
_cell.length_c   1.000
_cell.angle_alpha   90.00
_cell.angle_beta   90.00
_cell.angle_gamma   90.00
#
_symmetry.space_group_name_H-M   'P 1'
#
loop_
_entity.id
_entity.type
_entity.pdbx_description
1 polymer ?
#
loop_
_entity_poly.entity_id
_entity_poly.type
_entity_poly.pdbx_seq_one_letter_code
_entity_poly.pdbx_strand_id
1 'polypeptide(L)'
;MQPSVTANDKRWRGRASGAALAAVLLASGALGGMPPAYAVSPPTIDAGAVPPDGPPGPPAPMKQTAYCTEVGVLPGSDFHVQPKYMDMLNLQEAWQFGRGAGVKVAVIDTGVSPHPRFPHLIPGGDYIMGGDGLSDCDAHGTIVASMIGAAPAGGAGAPPAPRPPRRPVTIPTTEPPPKAPPPQTVTLSPLPQTVTMVPPSPQEEPAPGPFGAPPPPPAAPQAPPPGQAPPGQGNNGQGNNGQGNGQGNNGPGNAPAPGAPPPGQAPAGNRGGGTVTIPGYAGGGHVAKVDNSRGPRPLDPPPAPPPPPAKPSSGPDAFSGIAPDVDIIAIRQSSQAFGLKDAYTGDEDPQTQSKIDNVQTMARAIVHAANLGAQVINISDVTCMSARNIIDQRALGAAVRYAAVDKNAVIVAAAGDTSKKDCKQNPAQDPLQPNDPRNWKAVTTVVTPSWFSDYVLTVGAVDPDGHPLTQGGQGQGATSVSGPWVGIAAPGSDVVGLSPRDDGVINAIDGPDNTLLVPAGTSFSAAIVSGVAALVRAKYPQLSAYQVINRLTRTAHAPARGVDNQIGHGVVDPVAALTWDVPDGPVKPPQRLSAPLDIPKPVPPRDMVPIWVAAGGLVTALLVGGGVFGTAMLLKRSRKQQ
;
A
#
# COMPACT_ATOMS: atom_id res chain seq x y z
N MET A 1 -70.51 -36.39 62.32
CA MET A 1 -70.80 -36.79 60.93
C MET A 1 -69.52 -36.64 60.11
N GLN A 2 -69.13 -37.70 59.40
CA GLN A 2 -68.15 -37.69 58.29
C GLN A 2 -68.49 -36.62 57.22
N PRO A 3 -67.60 -36.23 56.27
CA PRO A 3 -66.50 -36.99 55.61
C PRO A 3 -65.13 -36.23 55.59
N SER A 4 -63.93 -36.81 55.56
CA SER A 4 -63.22 -37.82 54.74
C SER A 4 -62.20 -37.22 53.73
N VAL A 5 -60.90 -37.43 54.04
CA VAL A 5 -59.70 -37.82 53.24
C VAL A 5 -59.85 -37.71 51.70
N THR A 6 -58.96 -37.08 50.92
CA THR A 6 -57.62 -37.59 50.52
C THR A 6 -56.77 -36.55 49.79
N ALA A 7 -55.49 -36.46 50.19
CA ALA A 7 -54.40 -35.86 49.41
C ALA A 7 -54.08 -36.74 48.19
N ASN A 8 -53.86 -36.12 47.03
CA ASN A 8 -53.45 -36.79 45.79
C ASN A 8 -52.03 -36.37 45.42
N ASP A 9 -51.05 -37.10 45.95
CA ASP A 9 -49.66 -37.08 45.47
C ASP A 9 -49.57 -37.83 44.14
N LYS A 10 -49.59 -37.09 43.03
CA LYS A 10 -49.07 -37.57 41.73
C LYS A 10 -48.95 -36.42 40.74
N ARG A 11 -47.71 -35.97 40.52
CA ARG A 11 -47.07 -35.73 39.19
C ARG A 11 -45.93 -34.71 39.34
N TRP A 12 -44.78 -35.18 39.81
CA TRP A 12 -43.52 -34.45 39.68
C TRP A 12 -42.38 -35.36 39.25
N ARG A 13 -42.62 -36.17 38.21
CA ARG A 13 -41.59 -36.98 37.54
C ARG A 13 -41.92 -37.07 36.04
N GLY A 14 -41.64 -35.99 35.32
CA GLY A 14 -41.87 -35.94 33.87
C GLY A 14 -41.29 -34.72 33.14
N ARG A 15 -40.53 -33.85 33.81
CA ARG A 15 -39.97 -32.62 33.20
C ARG A 15 -38.46 -32.43 33.40
N ALA A 16 -37.75 -33.44 33.91
CA ALA A 16 -36.31 -33.34 34.13
C ALA A 16 -35.45 -33.84 32.95
N SER A 17 -35.98 -34.66 32.04
CA SER A 17 -35.19 -35.24 30.92
C SER A 17 -35.25 -34.42 29.62
N GLY A 18 -36.15 -33.45 29.49
CA GLY A 18 -36.26 -32.60 28.30
C GLY A 18 -35.37 -31.34 28.35
N ALA A 19 -35.05 -30.85 29.54
CA ALA A 19 -34.30 -29.60 29.70
C ALA A 19 -32.78 -29.76 29.43
N ALA A 20 -32.21 -30.95 29.69
CA ALA A 20 -30.79 -31.20 29.49
C ALA A 20 -30.38 -31.34 28.01
N LEU A 21 -31.27 -31.89 27.16
CA LEU A 21 -31.02 -32.03 25.71
C LEU A 21 -31.19 -30.70 24.95
N ALA A 22 -32.09 -29.83 25.39
CA ALA A 22 -32.26 -28.50 24.80
C ALA A 22 -31.08 -27.55 25.14
N ALA A 23 -30.51 -27.65 26.34
CA ALA A 23 -29.37 -26.82 26.74
C ALA A 23 -28.07 -27.18 25.99
N VAL A 24 -27.85 -28.46 25.67
CA VAL A 24 -26.68 -28.90 24.89
C VAL A 24 -26.81 -28.51 23.41
N LEU A 25 -28.01 -28.55 22.83
CA LEU A 25 -28.24 -28.12 21.43
C LEU A 25 -28.15 -26.59 21.25
N LEU A 26 -28.51 -25.81 22.27
CA LEU A 26 -28.34 -24.35 22.25
C LEU A 26 -26.89 -23.89 22.49
N ALA A 27 -26.08 -24.67 23.22
CA ALA A 27 -24.66 -24.41 23.39
C ALA A 27 -23.84 -24.75 22.12
N SER A 28 -24.25 -25.74 21.34
CA SER A 28 -23.61 -26.09 20.06
C SER A 28 -23.89 -25.08 18.94
N GLY A 29 -25.05 -24.39 18.99
CA GLY A 29 -25.43 -23.38 18.00
C GLY A 29 -24.73 -22.03 18.16
N ALA A 30 -24.24 -21.71 19.37
CA ALA A 30 -23.58 -20.44 19.68
C ALA A 30 -22.09 -20.37 19.26
N LEU A 31 -21.49 -21.50 18.86
CA LEU A 31 -20.13 -21.56 18.34
C LEU A 31 -20.05 -21.54 16.80
N GLY A 32 -21.18 -21.59 16.10
CA GLY A 32 -21.24 -21.69 14.63
C GLY A 32 -21.47 -20.38 13.88
N GLY A 33 -21.40 -19.23 14.55
CA GLY A 33 -21.85 -17.94 13.99
C GLY A 33 -20.95 -16.74 14.24
N MET A 34 -19.71 -16.92 14.71
CA MET A 34 -18.75 -15.82 14.65
C MET A 34 -18.37 -15.63 13.18
N PRO A 35 -18.59 -14.45 12.56
CA PRO A 35 -18.02 -14.19 11.25
C PRO A 35 -16.51 -14.43 11.36
N PRO A 36 -15.88 -15.14 10.41
CA PRO A 36 -14.44 -15.33 10.46
C PRO A 36 -13.80 -13.94 10.55
N ALA A 37 -13.01 -13.71 11.60
CA ALA A 37 -12.10 -12.59 11.62
C ALA A 37 -11.10 -12.86 10.49
N TYR A 38 -11.30 -12.19 9.35
CA TYR A 38 -10.37 -12.24 8.23
C TYR A 38 -9.07 -11.56 8.66
N ALA A 39 -8.20 -12.30 9.32
CA ALA A 39 -6.83 -11.89 9.57
C ALA A 39 -6.05 -12.14 8.29
N VAL A 40 -5.68 -11.07 7.57
CA VAL A 40 -4.71 -11.18 6.47
C VAL A 40 -3.41 -11.68 7.08
N SER A 41 -2.99 -12.86 6.64
CA SER A 41 -1.67 -13.40 6.97
C SER A 41 -0.70 -13.08 5.82
N PRO A 42 0.62 -13.07 6.08
CA PRO A 42 1.60 -12.98 5.01
C PRO A 42 1.33 -14.03 3.92
N PRO A 43 1.49 -13.68 2.63
CA PRO A 43 1.18 -14.59 1.54
C PRO A 43 2.13 -15.80 1.54
N THR A 44 1.58 -16.97 1.19
CA THR A 44 2.34 -18.21 0.98
C THR A 44 2.62 -18.43 -0.50
N ILE A 45 3.77 -19.03 -0.83
CA ILE A 45 4.21 -19.19 -2.23
C ILE A 45 4.00 -20.62 -2.72
N ASP A 46 3.34 -20.77 -3.87
CA ASP A 46 3.35 -22.00 -4.67
C ASP A 46 4.50 -21.95 -5.67
N ALA A 47 5.62 -22.61 -5.38
CA ALA A 47 6.81 -22.56 -6.23
C ALA A 47 6.60 -23.23 -7.61
N GLY A 48 5.56 -24.06 -7.77
CA GLY A 48 5.24 -24.72 -9.04
C GLY A 48 4.47 -23.84 -10.02
N ALA A 49 3.98 -22.66 -9.58
CA ALA A 49 3.11 -21.80 -10.36
C ALA A 49 3.86 -20.72 -11.19
N VAL A 50 5.17 -20.87 -11.43
CA VAL A 50 5.95 -19.88 -12.20
C VAL A 50 5.37 -19.76 -13.61
N PRO A 51 4.96 -18.56 -14.06
CA PRO A 51 4.40 -18.39 -15.39
C PRO A 51 5.48 -18.57 -16.47
N PRO A 52 5.12 -18.98 -17.68
CA PRO A 52 6.08 -19.13 -18.77
C PRO A 52 6.66 -17.78 -19.20
N ASP A 53 7.93 -17.78 -19.58
CA ASP A 53 8.61 -16.65 -20.23
C ASP A 53 8.30 -16.65 -21.73
N GLY A 54 7.03 -16.41 -22.06
CA GLY A 54 6.58 -16.22 -23.44
C GLY A 54 6.93 -14.82 -23.95
N PRO A 55 6.79 -14.56 -25.27
CA PRO A 55 7.02 -13.23 -25.84
C PRO A 55 6.26 -12.14 -25.06
N PRO A 56 6.91 -11.00 -24.74
CA PRO A 56 6.24 -9.85 -24.14
C PRO A 56 5.04 -9.41 -24.98
N GLY A 57 3.91 -9.18 -24.32
CA GLY A 57 2.67 -8.79 -25.00
C GLY A 57 1.47 -8.80 -24.05
N PRO A 58 0.43 -8.00 -24.37
CA PRO A 58 -0.76 -7.90 -23.53
C PRO A 58 -1.58 -9.20 -23.57
N PRO A 59 -2.38 -9.48 -22.53
CA PRO A 59 -3.27 -10.63 -22.51
C PRO A 59 -4.46 -10.46 -23.49
N ALA A 60 -4.79 -9.22 -23.83
CA ALA A 60 -5.85 -8.86 -24.77
C ALA A 60 -5.42 -7.66 -25.65
N PRO A 61 -6.03 -7.46 -26.83
CA PRO A 61 -5.70 -6.32 -27.68
C PRO A 61 -5.95 -4.99 -26.98
N MET A 62 -4.95 -4.10 -27.02
CA MET A 62 -5.01 -2.76 -26.43
C MET A 62 -5.14 -1.68 -27.51
N LYS A 63 -5.63 -0.51 -27.12
CA LYS A 63 -5.64 0.72 -27.92
C LYS A 63 -5.25 1.91 -27.06
N GLN A 64 -4.69 2.94 -27.69
CA GLN A 64 -4.49 4.21 -27.02
C GLN A 64 -5.85 4.88 -26.75
N THR A 65 -6.09 5.26 -25.51
CA THR A 65 -7.35 5.87 -25.04
C THR A 65 -7.16 7.29 -24.53
N ALA A 66 -5.92 7.71 -24.27
CA ALA A 66 -5.59 9.08 -23.89
C ALA A 66 -4.31 9.55 -24.58
N TYR A 67 -4.14 10.87 -24.65
CA TYR A 67 -2.91 11.48 -25.11
C TYR A 67 -1.76 11.16 -24.14
N CYS A 68 -0.54 11.16 -24.68
CA CYS A 68 0.64 10.94 -23.86
C CYS A 68 0.90 12.18 -22.98
N THR A 69 1.16 11.96 -21.68
CA THR A 69 1.39 12.99 -20.64
C THR A 69 2.37 14.08 -21.06
N GLU A 70 1.99 15.36 -21.06
CA GLU A 70 2.94 16.42 -21.32
C GLU A 70 3.90 16.60 -20.14
N VAL A 71 5.10 17.07 -20.48
CA VAL A 71 6.20 17.26 -19.54
C VAL A 71 6.68 18.69 -19.62
N GLY A 72 7.28 19.15 -18.53
CA GLY A 72 7.75 20.52 -18.47
C GLY A 72 8.77 20.78 -17.37
N VAL A 73 9.16 22.04 -17.33
CA VAL A 73 10.04 22.59 -16.31
C VAL A 73 9.26 23.68 -15.57
N LEU A 74 9.20 23.58 -14.24
CA LEU A 74 8.52 24.58 -13.43
C LEU A 74 9.23 25.94 -13.51
N PRO A 75 8.48 27.06 -13.47
CA PRO A 75 9.08 28.40 -13.38
C PRO A 75 10.05 28.51 -12.19
N GLY A 76 11.24 29.06 -12.44
CA GLY A 76 12.28 29.24 -11.41
C GLY A 76 13.11 27.99 -11.10
N SER A 77 12.94 26.90 -11.86
CA SER A 77 13.81 25.73 -11.77
C SER A 77 15.23 26.06 -12.21
N ASP A 78 16.22 25.58 -11.46
CA ASP A 78 17.64 25.69 -11.78
C ASP A 78 18.29 24.31 -11.65
N PHE A 79 18.53 23.66 -12.79
CA PHE A 79 19.14 22.33 -12.84
C PHE A 79 20.67 22.35 -12.69
N HIS A 80 21.31 23.52 -12.60
CA HIS A 80 22.71 23.60 -12.18
C HIS A 80 22.88 23.34 -10.69
N VAL A 81 21.78 23.39 -9.92
CA VAL A 81 21.77 23.05 -8.51
C VAL A 81 21.33 21.60 -8.37
N GLN A 82 22.11 20.84 -7.58
CA GLN A 82 21.80 19.46 -7.26
C GLN A 82 20.41 19.33 -6.60
N PRO A 83 19.58 18.37 -7.03
CA PRO A 83 18.31 18.05 -6.38
C PRO A 83 18.49 17.73 -4.89
N LYS A 84 17.56 18.17 -4.04
CA LYS A 84 17.69 18.02 -2.58
C LYS A 84 17.81 16.57 -2.14
N TYR A 85 17.10 15.64 -2.79
CA TYR A 85 17.19 14.23 -2.44
C TYR A 85 18.59 13.66 -2.68
N MET A 86 19.34 14.17 -3.67
CA MET A 86 20.72 13.72 -3.90
C MET A 86 21.66 14.24 -2.80
N ASP A 87 21.44 15.46 -2.30
CA ASP A 87 22.16 16.01 -1.14
C ASP A 87 21.85 15.16 0.12
N MET A 88 20.58 14.86 0.36
CA MET A 88 20.12 14.06 1.50
C MET A 88 20.78 12.68 1.55
N LEU A 89 20.99 12.06 0.38
CA LEU A 89 21.55 10.72 0.22
C LEU A 89 23.08 10.69 0.10
N ASN A 90 23.75 11.86 0.16
CA ASN A 90 25.20 12.01 0.09
C ASN A 90 25.85 11.25 -1.09
N LEU A 91 25.28 11.40 -2.29
CA LEU A 91 25.67 10.58 -3.45
C LEU A 91 27.11 10.82 -3.91
N GLN A 92 27.64 12.03 -3.73
CA GLN A 92 29.04 12.34 -4.05
C GLN A 92 30.02 11.47 -3.26
N GLU A 93 29.73 11.23 -1.98
CA GLU A 93 30.53 10.34 -1.14
C GLU A 93 30.29 8.87 -1.51
N ALA A 94 29.03 8.48 -1.74
CA ALA A 94 28.69 7.12 -2.16
C ALA A 94 29.42 6.70 -3.44
N TRP A 95 29.53 7.60 -4.42
CA TRP A 95 30.23 7.32 -5.68
C TRP A 95 31.73 7.15 -5.56
N GLN A 96 32.35 7.51 -4.43
CA GLN A 96 33.75 7.15 -4.15
C GLN A 96 33.94 5.63 -3.99
N PHE A 97 32.85 4.90 -3.74
CA PHE A 97 32.86 3.45 -3.52
C PHE A 97 32.32 2.63 -4.69
N GLY A 98 31.89 3.30 -5.77
CA GLY A 98 31.34 2.65 -6.96
C GLY A 98 30.12 3.38 -7.52
N ARG A 99 29.82 3.11 -8.79
CA ARG A 99 28.75 3.80 -9.55
C ARG A 99 27.76 2.85 -10.25
N GLY A 100 27.86 1.55 -9.95
CA GLY A 100 26.94 0.52 -10.48
C GLY A 100 27.44 -0.26 -11.69
N ALA A 101 28.68 -0.06 -12.13
CA ALA A 101 29.25 -0.72 -13.30
C ALA A 101 29.06 -2.25 -13.29
N GLY A 102 28.60 -2.81 -14.41
CA GLY A 102 28.39 -4.25 -14.60
C GLY A 102 27.08 -4.80 -14.00
N VAL A 103 26.25 -3.94 -13.40
CA VAL A 103 24.92 -4.31 -12.88
C VAL A 103 23.86 -3.89 -13.89
N LYS A 104 22.95 -4.82 -14.22
CA LYS A 104 21.75 -4.57 -15.00
C LYS A 104 20.55 -4.38 -14.07
N VAL A 105 19.83 -3.30 -14.27
CA VAL A 105 18.59 -2.98 -13.54
C VAL A 105 17.43 -3.04 -14.51
N ALA A 106 16.48 -3.96 -14.27
CA ALA A 106 15.22 -3.97 -15.00
C ALA A 106 14.24 -2.98 -14.39
N VAL A 107 13.60 -2.20 -15.25
CA VAL A 107 12.58 -1.21 -14.91
C VAL A 107 11.25 -1.69 -15.47
N ILE A 108 10.42 -2.29 -14.62
CA ILE A 108 9.06 -2.72 -14.95
C ILE A 108 8.14 -1.54 -14.65
N ASP A 109 7.76 -0.82 -15.72
CA ASP A 109 7.15 0.52 -15.63
C ASP A 109 6.35 0.84 -16.91
N THR A 110 6.19 2.12 -17.25
CA THR A 110 5.47 2.63 -18.43
C THR A 110 6.28 2.64 -19.73
N GLY A 111 7.45 1.99 -19.72
CA GLY A 111 8.46 2.06 -20.77
C GLY A 111 9.50 3.14 -20.49
N VAL A 112 10.59 3.14 -21.27
CA VAL A 112 11.67 4.11 -21.14
C VAL A 112 12.02 4.66 -22.51
N SER A 113 11.85 5.96 -22.71
CA SER A 113 12.26 6.59 -23.97
C SER A 113 13.80 6.64 -24.06
N PRO A 114 14.38 6.30 -25.23
CA PRO A 114 15.80 6.51 -25.48
C PRO A 114 16.22 7.96 -25.23
N HIS A 115 17.36 8.14 -24.58
CA HIS A 115 17.91 9.45 -24.24
C HIS A 115 19.44 9.36 -24.29
N PRO A 116 20.18 10.42 -24.70
CA PRO A 116 21.65 10.45 -24.69
C PRO A 116 22.31 10.14 -23.33
N ARG A 117 21.54 10.18 -22.24
CA ARG A 117 21.99 9.95 -20.87
C ARG A 117 21.68 8.52 -20.39
N PHE A 118 21.15 7.67 -21.27
CA PHE A 118 21.11 6.22 -21.10
C PHE A 118 22.08 5.56 -22.09
N PRO A 119 23.40 5.56 -21.80
CA PRO A 119 24.39 5.03 -22.74
C PRO A 119 24.14 3.55 -23.06
N HIS A 120 23.61 2.77 -22.11
CA HIS A 120 23.30 1.35 -22.26
C HIS A 120 21.83 1.06 -21.90
N LEU A 121 20.92 1.54 -22.73
CA LEU A 121 19.50 1.18 -22.65
C LEU A 121 19.24 -0.13 -23.42
N ILE A 122 18.70 -1.13 -22.73
CA ILE A 122 18.42 -2.46 -23.27
C ILE A 122 16.90 -2.61 -23.45
N PRO A 123 16.41 -3.00 -24.64
CA PRO A 123 15.00 -3.33 -24.83
C PRO A 123 14.62 -4.58 -24.03
N GLY A 124 13.62 -4.45 -23.17
CA GLY A 124 13.12 -5.53 -22.31
C GLY A 124 11.70 -6.00 -22.65
N GLY A 125 11.06 -5.39 -23.65
CA GLY A 125 9.75 -5.80 -24.14
C GLY A 125 8.58 -4.99 -23.61
N ASP A 126 7.41 -5.22 -24.21
CA ASP A 126 6.19 -4.46 -23.96
C ASP A 126 4.95 -5.36 -23.80
N TYR A 127 4.32 -5.26 -22.64
CA TYR A 127 3.08 -5.96 -22.27
C TYR A 127 1.81 -5.11 -22.48
N ILE A 128 1.92 -3.93 -23.13
CA ILE A 128 0.78 -3.06 -23.47
C ILE A 128 0.44 -3.16 -24.96
N MET A 129 1.35 -2.80 -25.87
CA MET A 129 1.07 -2.83 -27.32
C MET A 129 1.80 -3.94 -28.07
N GLY A 130 2.74 -4.63 -27.40
CA GLY A 130 3.74 -5.44 -28.07
C GLY A 130 4.83 -4.56 -28.67
N GLY A 131 6.09 -4.93 -28.47
CA GLY A 131 7.24 -4.08 -28.79
C GLY A 131 8.42 -4.33 -27.87
N ASP A 132 9.34 -3.36 -27.85
CA ASP A 132 10.66 -3.48 -27.23
C ASP A 132 10.78 -2.81 -25.84
N GLY A 133 9.73 -2.09 -25.41
CA GLY A 133 9.69 -1.36 -24.14
C GLY A 133 10.31 0.05 -24.18
N LEU A 134 10.81 0.49 -25.33
CA LEU A 134 11.55 1.75 -25.51
C LEU A 134 10.64 2.95 -25.83
N SER A 135 9.42 2.95 -25.33
CA SER A 135 8.43 4.01 -25.57
C SER A 135 7.67 4.31 -24.29
N ASP A 136 7.80 5.54 -23.80
CA ASP A 136 7.12 6.04 -22.62
C ASP A 136 6.10 7.11 -23.00
N CYS A 137 4.81 6.76 -22.93
CA CYS A 137 3.69 7.67 -23.20
C CYS A 137 3.20 8.36 -21.92
N ASP A 138 3.56 7.84 -20.74
CA ASP A 138 3.02 8.28 -19.46
C ASP A 138 3.94 9.26 -18.73
N ALA A 139 5.18 9.41 -19.21
CA ALA A 139 6.23 10.23 -18.59
C ALA A 139 6.56 9.81 -17.16
N HIS A 140 6.58 8.50 -16.92
CA HIS A 140 6.82 7.93 -15.60
C HIS A 140 8.05 7.01 -15.63
N GLY A 141 8.08 5.99 -16.49
CA GLY A 141 9.18 5.04 -16.56
C GLY A 141 10.51 5.66 -16.99
N THR A 142 10.51 6.68 -17.84
CA THR A 142 11.74 7.43 -18.18
C THR A 142 12.29 8.21 -16.99
N ILE A 143 11.42 8.82 -16.18
CA ILE A 143 11.82 9.51 -14.95
C ILE A 143 12.38 8.48 -13.95
N VAL A 144 11.69 7.37 -13.71
CA VAL A 144 12.14 6.27 -12.84
C VAL A 144 13.50 5.72 -13.28
N ALA A 145 13.66 5.37 -14.55
CA ALA A 145 14.92 4.88 -15.10
C ALA A 145 16.04 5.91 -14.95
N SER A 146 15.73 7.20 -15.12
CA SER A 146 16.73 8.25 -14.98
C SER A 146 17.21 8.42 -13.55
N MET A 147 16.31 8.32 -12.57
CA MET A 147 16.69 8.35 -11.16
C MET A 147 17.55 7.13 -10.79
N ILE A 148 17.30 5.97 -11.39
CA ILE A 148 18.15 4.78 -11.19
C ILE A 148 19.55 5.00 -11.78
N GLY A 149 19.65 5.34 -13.05
CA GLY A 149 20.90 5.15 -13.81
C GLY A 149 21.17 6.13 -14.94
N ALA A 150 20.59 7.33 -14.96
CA ALA A 150 21.00 8.34 -15.92
C ALA A 150 22.47 8.74 -15.72
N ALA A 151 23.27 8.68 -16.78
CA ALA A 151 24.61 9.25 -16.81
C ALA A 151 24.55 10.75 -16.52
N PRO A 152 25.56 11.37 -15.88
CA PRO A 152 25.62 12.82 -15.68
C PRO A 152 25.74 13.58 -17.01
N ALA A 153 25.40 14.88 -17.04
CA ALA A 153 25.40 15.69 -18.27
C ALA A 153 26.77 15.74 -18.99
N GLY A 154 27.88 15.57 -18.26
CA GLY A 154 29.24 15.48 -18.81
C GLY A 154 29.63 14.12 -19.40
N GLY A 155 28.71 13.14 -19.41
CA GLY A 155 28.97 11.76 -19.84
C GLY A 155 29.44 10.84 -18.70
N ALA A 156 29.51 9.53 -18.98
CA ALA A 156 29.96 8.52 -18.02
C ALA A 156 31.41 8.81 -17.56
N GLY A 157 31.59 9.19 -16.29
CA GLY A 157 32.91 9.39 -15.67
C GLY A 157 33.10 10.73 -14.94
N ALA A 158 32.25 11.73 -15.15
CA ALA A 158 32.33 13.01 -14.44
C ALA A 158 31.24 13.09 -13.35
N PRO A 159 31.57 13.16 -12.04
CA PRO A 159 30.55 13.44 -11.04
C PRO A 159 29.93 14.83 -11.28
N PRO A 160 28.62 15.01 -11.11
CA PRO A 160 28.00 16.32 -11.17
C PRO A 160 28.67 17.28 -10.18
N ALA A 161 28.81 18.55 -10.57
CA ALA A 161 29.47 19.55 -9.76
C ALA A 161 28.79 19.63 -8.37
N PRO A 162 29.56 19.62 -7.27
CA PRO A 162 28.99 19.73 -5.94
C PRO A 162 28.28 21.07 -5.80
N ARG A 163 27.17 21.05 -5.07
CA ARG A 163 26.40 22.25 -4.77
C ARG A 163 27.31 23.36 -4.20
N PRO A 164 27.40 24.55 -4.82
CA PRO A 164 28.12 25.65 -4.21
C PRO A 164 27.43 26.03 -2.89
N PRO A 165 28.18 26.29 -1.81
CA PRO A 165 27.58 26.65 -0.53
C PRO A 165 26.71 27.90 -0.72
N ARG A 166 25.42 27.81 -0.34
CA ARG A 166 24.51 28.96 -0.33
C ARG A 166 25.08 30.01 0.61
N ARG A 167 25.73 31.04 0.07
CA ARG A 167 25.90 32.27 0.84
C ARG A 167 24.49 32.85 1.04
N PRO A 168 24.10 33.21 2.27
CA PRO A 168 22.85 33.91 2.49
C PRO A 168 22.76 35.08 1.52
N VAL A 169 21.59 35.29 0.90
CA VAL A 169 21.35 36.48 0.09
C VAL A 169 21.58 37.67 1.02
N THR A 170 22.65 38.42 0.80
CA THR A 170 22.87 39.68 1.49
C THR A 170 21.78 40.62 1.01
N ILE A 171 20.73 40.78 1.81
CA ILE A 171 19.80 41.91 1.67
C ILE A 171 20.67 43.17 1.76
N PRO A 172 20.57 44.12 0.83
CA PRO A 172 21.29 45.39 0.95
C PRO A 172 20.80 46.07 2.22
N THR A 173 21.60 46.00 3.28
CA THR A 173 21.38 46.77 4.50
C THR A 173 22.48 47.83 4.58
N THR A 174 22.12 49.00 5.10
CA THR A 174 23.07 50.07 5.44
C THR A 174 23.73 49.84 6.80
N GLU A 175 23.42 48.72 7.48
CA GLU A 175 24.03 48.37 8.75
C GLU A 175 25.39 47.70 8.53
N PRO A 176 26.42 48.08 9.30
CA PRO A 176 27.70 47.39 9.25
C PRO A 176 27.53 45.92 9.69
N PRO A 177 28.26 44.99 9.07
CA PRO A 177 28.15 43.57 9.38
C PRO A 177 28.43 43.32 10.88
N PRO A 178 27.72 42.37 11.51
CA PRO A 178 28.01 42.02 12.90
C PRO A 178 29.47 41.55 13.01
N LYS A 179 30.14 41.94 14.10
CA LYS A 179 31.52 41.50 14.37
C LYS A 179 31.56 39.98 14.37
N ALA A 180 32.53 39.42 13.65
CA ALA A 180 32.75 37.98 13.59
C ALA A 180 32.79 37.41 15.02
N PRO A 181 32.11 36.28 15.29
CA PRO A 181 32.25 35.62 16.57
C PRO A 181 33.73 35.25 16.79
N PRO A 182 34.23 35.32 18.03
CA PRO A 182 35.59 34.91 18.32
C PRO A 182 35.80 33.45 17.90
N PRO A 183 36.99 33.07 17.40
CA PRO A 183 37.26 31.71 16.96
C PRO A 183 36.92 30.74 18.08
N GLN A 184 35.98 29.84 17.82
CA GLN A 184 35.66 28.77 18.74
C GLN A 184 36.81 27.78 18.70
N THR A 185 37.64 27.80 19.75
CA THR A 185 38.60 26.73 20.01
C THR A 185 37.80 25.46 20.27
N VAL A 186 37.75 24.56 19.29
CA VAL A 186 37.22 23.22 19.48
C VAL A 186 38.19 22.47 20.39
N THR A 187 37.93 22.49 21.69
CA THR A 187 38.56 21.54 22.62
C THR A 187 37.96 20.16 22.34
N LEU A 188 38.69 19.37 21.55
CA LEU A 188 38.50 17.91 21.50
C LEU A 188 38.63 17.39 22.93
N SER A 189 37.51 16.97 23.51
CA SER A 189 37.55 16.19 24.75
C SER A 189 38.32 14.90 24.47
N PRO A 190 39.29 14.52 25.33
CA PRO A 190 40.03 13.28 25.13
C PRO A 190 39.09 12.08 25.24
N LEU A 191 39.30 11.11 24.35
CA LEU A 191 38.66 9.78 24.35
C LEU A 191 38.62 9.19 25.76
N PRO A 192 37.49 8.63 26.23
CA PRO A 192 37.48 7.90 27.49
C PRO A 192 38.43 6.71 27.37
N GLN A 193 39.40 6.67 28.27
CA GLN A 193 40.40 5.62 28.35
C GLN A 193 39.75 4.29 28.74
N THR A 194 40.35 3.24 28.20
CA THR A 194 40.16 1.81 28.45
C THR A 194 39.61 1.49 29.83
N VAL A 195 38.41 0.89 29.89
CA VAL A 195 37.85 0.33 31.12
C VAL A 195 38.67 -0.91 31.48
N THR A 196 39.52 -0.78 32.50
CA THR A 196 40.21 -1.93 33.11
C THR A 196 39.24 -2.58 34.09
N MET A 197 38.84 -3.82 33.81
CA MET A 197 38.00 -4.63 34.69
C MET A 197 38.74 -4.90 36.01
N VAL A 198 38.21 -4.38 37.12
CA VAL A 198 38.65 -4.73 38.47
C VAL A 198 37.73 -5.83 39.00
N PRO A 199 38.24 -7.01 39.42
CA PRO A 199 37.41 -8.05 40.01
C PRO A 199 36.92 -7.63 41.41
N PRO A 200 35.68 -7.98 41.80
CA PRO A 200 35.12 -7.58 43.08
C PRO A 200 35.80 -8.32 44.24
N SER A 201 36.04 -7.58 45.34
CA SER A 201 36.46 -8.14 46.62
C SER A 201 35.28 -8.79 47.35
N PRO A 202 35.50 -9.82 48.19
CA PRO A 202 34.41 -10.51 48.89
C PRO A 202 33.83 -9.61 49.98
N GLN A 203 32.53 -9.32 49.95
CA GLN A 203 31.84 -8.62 51.03
C GLN A 203 31.22 -9.61 52.03
N GLU A 204 31.50 -9.36 53.30
CA GLU A 204 30.89 -9.98 54.48
C GLU A 204 29.38 -9.78 54.54
N GLU A 205 28.66 -10.83 54.95
CA GLU A 205 27.22 -10.85 55.20
C GLU A 205 26.82 -9.93 56.37
N PRO A 206 25.73 -9.16 56.26
CA PRO A 206 25.05 -8.61 57.42
C PRO A 206 23.96 -9.58 57.95
N ALA A 207 23.92 -9.73 59.27
CA ALA A 207 23.01 -10.57 60.04
C ALA A 207 21.52 -10.16 59.96
N PRO A 208 20.57 -11.07 60.28
CA PRO A 208 19.15 -10.85 60.01
C PRO A 208 18.35 -10.30 61.22
N GLY A 209 17.37 -9.43 60.94
CA GLY A 209 16.23 -9.20 61.84
C GLY A 209 15.38 -7.96 61.49
N PRO A 210 14.17 -7.78 62.05
CA PRO A 210 13.11 -8.76 62.30
C PRO A 210 11.91 -8.54 61.35
N PHE A 211 11.08 -9.57 61.20
CA PHE A 211 9.86 -9.56 60.40
C PHE A 211 8.87 -8.44 60.83
N GLY A 212 8.55 -7.53 59.91
CA GLY A 212 7.49 -6.52 60.00
C GLY A 212 6.33 -6.85 59.05
N ALA A 213 5.11 -6.60 59.52
CA ALA A 213 3.81 -7.12 59.05
C ALA A 213 3.44 -6.96 57.55
N PRO A 214 2.53 -7.81 57.02
CA PRO A 214 2.03 -7.70 55.65
C PRO A 214 1.19 -6.43 55.43
N PRO A 215 1.12 -5.90 54.18
CA PRO A 215 0.32 -4.72 53.84
C PRO A 215 -1.18 -4.97 53.99
N PRO A 216 -2.00 -3.93 54.29
CA PRO A 216 -3.43 -4.08 54.49
C PRO A 216 -4.16 -4.42 53.16
N PRO A 217 -5.29 -5.14 53.23
CA PRO A 217 -6.07 -5.51 52.04
C PRO A 217 -6.72 -4.29 51.37
N PRO A 218 -7.01 -4.36 50.06
CA PRO A 218 -7.64 -3.27 49.31
C PRO A 218 -9.06 -2.99 49.80
N ALA A 219 -9.42 -1.71 49.84
CA ALA A 219 -10.73 -1.23 50.28
C ALA A 219 -11.88 -1.74 49.37
N ALA A 220 -13.00 -2.09 49.99
CA ALA A 220 -14.22 -2.54 49.31
C ALA A 220 -14.88 -1.42 48.47
N PRO A 221 -15.69 -1.77 47.44
CA PRO A 221 -16.31 -0.80 46.56
C PRO A 221 -17.36 0.05 47.30
N GLN A 222 -17.28 1.38 47.15
CA GLN A 222 -18.30 2.29 47.68
C GLN A 222 -19.57 2.24 46.81
N ALA A 223 -20.72 2.17 47.48
CA ALA A 223 -22.05 2.22 46.87
C ALA A 223 -22.38 3.64 46.33
N PRO A 224 -23.22 3.76 45.28
CA PRO A 224 -23.59 5.06 44.72
C PRO A 224 -24.56 5.83 45.63
N PRO A 225 -24.48 7.17 45.69
CA PRO A 225 -25.45 7.99 46.41
C PRO A 225 -26.81 8.07 45.67
N PRO A 226 -27.92 8.21 46.42
CA PRO A 226 -29.28 8.23 45.86
C PRO A 226 -29.62 9.57 45.19
N GLY A 227 -30.56 9.52 44.24
CA GLY A 227 -30.73 10.50 43.18
C GLY A 227 -31.37 11.84 43.55
N GLN A 228 -31.15 12.80 42.66
CA GLN A 228 -32.11 13.85 42.31
C GLN A 228 -32.26 13.91 40.79
N ALA A 229 -33.50 14.16 40.36
CA ALA A 229 -34.07 13.90 39.05
C ALA A 229 -33.52 14.79 37.91
N PRO A 230 -33.55 14.31 36.66
CA PRO A 230 -33.21 15.09 35.48
C PRO A 230 -34.39 15.96 34.99
N PRO A 231 -34.15 17.18 34.49
CA PRO A 231 -35.11 17.87 33.65
C PRO A 231 -34.98 17.43 32.17
N GLY A 232 -36.10 16.97 31.61
CA GLY A 232 -36.53 17.21 30.22
C GLY A 232 -35.79 16.50 29.08
N GLN A 233 -36.27 15.32 28.69
CA GLN A 233 -36.07 14.75 27.36
C GLN A 233 -36.80 15.59 26.29
N GLY A 234 -36.05 16.15 25.33
CA GLY A 234 -36.56 16.52 24.02
C GLY A 234 -36.46 15.32 23.08
N ASN A 235 -37.58 14.62 22.90
CA ASN A 235 -37.78 13.57 21.90
C ASN A 235 -37.58 14.11 20.48
N ASN A 236 -37.00 13.30 19.59
CA ASN A 236 -37.53 13.12 18.24
C ASN A 236 -36.99 11.81 17.64
N GLY A 237 -37.76 10.76 17.83
CA GLY A 237 -37.66 9.51 17.08
C GLY A 237 -38.99 9.21 16.39
N GLN A 238 -38.87 8.88 15.10
CA GLN A 238 -39.79 8.06 14.28
C GLN A 238 -41.15 8.61 13.87
N GLY A 239 -41.42 8.48 12.56
CA GLY A 239 -42.64 7.77 12.13
C GLY A 239 -43.49 8.43 11.04
N ASN A 240 -43.28 7.97 9.81
CA ASN A 240 -44.30 7.45 8.89
C ASN A 240 -45.51 8.29 8.38
N ASN A 241 -45.67 8.15 7.05
CA ASN A 241 -46.90 7.84 6.29
C ASN A 241 -47.87 8.95 5.82
N GLY A 242 -48.33 8.75 4.58
CA GLY A 242 -49.65 9.17 4.07
C GLY A 242 -49.59 10.17 2.93
N GLN A 243 -49.43 9.77 1.66
CA GLN A 243 -50.53 9.49 0.70
C GLN A 243 -51.62 10.57 0.59
N GLY A 244 -51.85 11.08 -0.62
CA GLY A 244 -53.03 11.90 -0.94
C GLY A 244 -53.08 12.60 -2.30
N ASN A 245 -53.12 11.81 -3.38
CA ASN A 245 -53.85 11.99 -4.66
C ASN A 245 -53.88 13.32 -5.46
N GLY A 246 -53.64 13.18 -6.79
CA GLY A 246 -54.25 14.05 -7.82
C GLY A 246 -53.65 13.96 -9.23
N GLN A 247 -54.00 12.88 -9.98
CA GLN A 247 -54.22 12.73 -11.46
C GLN A 247 -53.50 13.68 -12.47
N GLY A 248 -52.98 13.23 -13.63
CA GLY A 248 -53.05 11.91 -14.25
C GLY A 248 -52.39 11.81 -15.64
N ASN A 249 -52.36 10.56 -16.12
CA ASN A 249 -52.46 10.03 -17.49
C ASN A 249 -51.61 10.51 -18.69
N ASN A 250 -51.00 9.46 -19.29
CA ASN A 250 -50.80 9.14 -20.72
C ASN A 250 -49.40 9.36 -21.33
N GLY A 251 -48.73 8.24 -21.66
CA GLY A 251 -47.84 8.16 -22.83
C GLY A 251 -48.66 7.96 -24.12
N PRO A 252 -48.10 7.50 -25.26
CA PRO A 252 -46.68 7.25 -25.59
C PRO A 252 -46.26 7.85 -26.98
N GLY A 253 -45.01 7.66 -27.42
CA GLY A 253 -44.71 7.59 -28.87
C GLY A 253 -43.39 8.17 -29.40
N ASN A 254 -42.47 7.26 -29.75
CA ASN A 254 -41.62 7.13 -30.95
C ASN A 254 -40.78 8.30 -31.54
N ALA A 255 -39.53 7.91 -31.89
CA ALA A 255 -38.45 8.56 -32.67
C ALA A 255 -38.84 8.99 -34.12
N PRO A 256 -37.95 9.52 -35.02
CA PRO A 256 -36.51 9.87 -34.94
C PRO A 256 -36.14 11.27 -35.52
N ALA A 257 -34.82 11.55 -35.62
CA ALA A 257 -34.15 12.77 -36.13
C ALA A 257 -34.66 13.33 -37.48
N PRO A 258 -34.39 14.62 -37.81
CA PRO A 258 -33.21 14.92 -38.64
C PRO A 258 -32.55 16.31 -38.44
N GLY A 259 -31.29 16.42 -38.88
CA GLY A 259 -30.78 17.64 -39.54
C GLY A 259 -30.09 18.69 -38.67
N ALA A 260 -28.79 18.84 -38.86
CA ALA A 260 -28.03 20.00 -38.41
C ALA A 260 -28.37 21.26 -39.24
N PRO A 261 -28.36 22.47 -38.63
CA PRO A 261 -28.16 23.72 -39.35
C PRO A 261 -26.96 24.56 -38.79
N PRO A 262 -26.52 25.62 -39.50
CA PRO A 262 -25.13 26.09 -39.60
C PRO A 262 -24.77 27.21 -38.57
N PRO A 263 -23.52 27.73 -38.52
CA PRO A 263 -23.08 28.59 -37.43
C PRO A 263 -23.46 30.05 -37.66
N GLY A 264 -23.99 30.72 -36.63
CA GLY A 264 -24.07 32.19 -36.61
C GLY A 264 -25.11 32.81 -35.69
N GLN A 265 -24.60 33.67 -34.79
CA GLN A 265 -25.25 34.83 -34.14
C GLN A 265 -26.20 34.58 -32.95
N ALA A 266 -25.75 35.06 -31.78
CA ALA A 266 -26.56 35.25 -30.57
C ALA A 266 -27.41 36.55 -30.67
N PRO A 267 -28.64 36.61 -30.09
CA PRO A 267 -29.32 37.87 -29.85
C PRO A 267 -29.14 38.40 -28.41
N ALA A 268 -29.18 39.72 -28.33
CA ALA A 268 -28.86 40.58 -27.19
C ALA A 268 -29.88 40.57 -26.05
N GLY A 269 -29.41 40.95 -24.86
CA GLY A 269 -30.10 40.89 -23.57
C GLY A 269 -31.11 42.00 -23.25
N ASN A 270 -31.81 41.79 -22.13
CA ASN A 270 -32.75 42.74 -21.53
C ASN A 270 -32.23 43.22 -20.17
N ARG A 271 -32.24 44.54 -19.91
CA ARG A 271 -31.69 45.20 -18.70
C ARG A 271 -32.81 45.80 -17.85
N GLY A 272 -32.80 45.57 -16.54
CA GLY A 272 -33.59 46.33 -15.55
C GLY A 272 -32.95 46.24 -14.16
N GLY A 273 -32.61 47.37 -13.55
CA GLY A 273 -31.96 47.47 -12.23
C GLY A 273 -32.95 47.63 -11.06
N GLY A 274 -32.56 47.16 -9.88
CA GLY A 274 -33.34 47.24 -8.63
C GLY A 274 -32.51 47.74 -7.43
N THR A 275 -33.18 48.17 -6.37
CA THR A 275 -32.59 48.63 -5.09
C THR A 275 -32.59 47.51 -4.05
N VAL A 276 -31.60 47.48 -3.17
CA VAL A 276 -31.50 46.52 -2.04
C VAL A 276 -31.37 47.28 -0.73
N THR A 277 -32.15 46.85 0.27
CA THR A 277 -32.10 47.38 1.64
C THR A 277 -31.34 46.39 2.51
N ILE A 278 -30.27 46.85 3.19
CA ILE A 278 -29.45 46.00 4.05
C ILE A 278 -29.76 46.36 5.52
N PRO A 279 -30.29 45.43 6.33
CA PRO A 279 -30.58 45.69 7.74
C PRO A 279 -29.30 45.63 8.59
N GLY A 280 -29.07 46.67 9.41
CA GLY A 280 -28.00 46.73 10.39
C GLY A 280 -28.43 46.23 11.78
N TYR A 281 -27.53 45.54 12.49
CA TYR A 281 -27.75 44.90 13.80
C TYR A 281 -27.95 45.85 15.00
N ALA A 282 -28.31 47.12 14.75
CA ALA A 282 -28.68 48.08 15.79
C ALA A 282 -29.89 48.95 15.38
N GLY A 283 -30.82 48.39 14.60
CA GLY A 283 -32.13 49.00 14.38
C GLY A 283 -32.19 50.18 13.40
N GLY A 284 -31.14 50.40 12.59
CA GLY A 284 -31.17 51.31 11.45
C GLY A 284 -30.75 50.58 10.16
N GLY A 285 -31.67 50.39 9.22
CA GLY A 285 -31.37 49.85 7.88
C GLY A 285 -31.14 50.98 6.88
N HIS A 286 -30.12 50.87 6.03
CA HIS A 286 -29.83 51.85 4.98
C HIS A 286 -30.24 51.28 3.61
N VAL A 287 -30.95 52.09 2.81
CA VAL A 287 -31.36 51.74 1.43
C VAL A 287 -30.27 52.20 0.46
N ALA A 288 -29.65 51.26 -0.26
CA ALA A 288 -28.66 51.58 -1.28
C ALA A 288 -29.28 51.45 -2.68
N LYS A 289 -29.16 52.53 -3.48
CA LYS A 289 -29.44 52.49 -4.93
C LYS A 289 -28.27 51.84 -5.66
N VAL A 290 -28.53 50.73 -6.34
CA VAL A 290 -27.57 50.15 -7.28
C VAL A 290 -27.69 50.94 -8.57
N ASP A 291 -26.83 51.94 -8.72
CA ASP A 291 -26.69 52.66 -9.96
C ASP A 291 -25.84 51.80 -10.91
N ASN A 292 -26.44 51.28 -11.99
CA ASN A 292 -25.72 50.58 -13.05
C ASN A 292 -24.99 51.60 -13.95
N SER A 293 -24.11 52.40 -13.36
CA SER A 293 -23.21 53.31 -14.07
C SER A 293 -21.95 52.56 -14.48
N ARG A 294 -22.11 51.60 -15.41
CA ARG A 294 -21.02 51.10 -16.24
C ARG A 294 -21.50 51.00 -17.68
N GLY A 295 -21.12 51.98 -18.49
CA GLY A 295 -20.89 51.74 -19.91
C GLY A 295 -19.92 50.56 -20.08
N PRO A 296 -19.89 49.91 -21.25
CA PRO A 296 -19.07 48.72 -21.46
C PRO A 296 -17.61 49.08 -21.17
N ARG A 297 -17.08 48.59 -20.04
CA ARG A 297 -15.64 48.46 -19.89
C ARG A 297 -15.21 47.41 -20.91
N PRO A 298 -14.13 47.64 -21.68
CA PRO A 298 -13.49 46.56 -22.40
C PRO A 298 -13.35 45.39 -21.42
N LEU A 299 -13.79 44.20 -21.83
CA LEU A 299 -13.43 42.99 -21.12
C LEU A 299 -11.92 43.05 -20.97
N ASP A 300 -11.42 42.99 -19.73
CA ASP A 300 -10.00 42.77 -19.54
C ASP A 300 -9.64 41.58 -20.43
N PRO A 301 -8.61 41.70 -21.28
CA PRO A 301 -8.22 40.60 -22.14
C PRO A 301 -8.09 39.35 -21.26
N PRO A 302 -8.53 38.17 -21.74
CA PRO A 302 -8.35 36.94 -21.00
C PRO A 302 -6.89 36.91 -20.53
N PRO A 303 -6.63 36.52 -19.26
CA PRO A 303 -5.26 36.42 -18.77
C PRO A 303 -4.46 35.69 -19.83
N ALA A 304 -3.30 36.24 -20.20
CA ALA A 304 -2.47 35.64 -21.21
C ALA A 304 -2.33 34.15 -20.86
N PRO A 305 -2.46 33.24 -21.84
CA PRO A 305 -2.22 31.83 -21.58
C PRO A 305 -0.89 31.71 -20.84
N PRO A 306 -0.80 30.83 -19.82
CA PRO A 306 0.45 30.64 -19.12
C PRO A 306 1.56 30.46 -20.16
N PRO A 307 2.74 31.07 -19.96
CA PRO A 307 3.84 30.89 -20.90
C PRO A 307 4.01 29.39 -21.14
N PRO A 308 4.28 28.96 -22.38
CA PRO A 308 4.50 27.55 -22.66
C PRO A 308 5.56 27.02 -21.68
N PRO A 309 5.45 25.76 -21.22
CA PRO A 309 6.44 25.15 -20.35
C PRO A 309 7.84 25.48 -20.87
N ALA A 310 8.73 25.92 -19.98
CA ALA A 310 10.10 26.17 -20.40
C ALA A 310 10.65 24.89 -21.02
N LYS A 311 11.26 25.02 -22.21
CA LYS A 311 11.80 23.85 -22.91
C LYS A 311 12.82 23.14 -22.01
N PRO A 312 12.80 21.81 -21.93
CA PRO A 312 13.79 21.05 -21.19
C PRO A 312 15.22 21.46 -21.57
N SER A 313 16.10 21.62 -20.57
CA SER A 313 17.46 22.12 -20.80
C SER A 313 18.39 20.97 -21.16
N SER A 314 19.09 21.08 -22.30
CA SER A 314 20.14 20.15 -22.74
C SER A 314 21.57 20.64 -22.40
N GLY A 315 21.68 21.65 -21.53
CA GLY A 315 22.95 22.23 -21.07
C GLY A 315 23.56 21.45 -19.89
N PRO A 316 24.76 21.86 -19.41
CA PRO A 316 25.39 21.22 -18.26
C PRO A 316 24.51 21.37 -17.01
N ASP A 317 24.06 20.27 -16.43
CA ASP A 317 23.25 20.22 -15.21
C ASP A 317 23.91 19.38 -14.10
N ALA A 318 23.35 19.46 -12.89
CA ALA A 318 23.81 18.72 -11.72
C ALA A 318 23.05 17.41 -11.48
N PHE A 319 22.10 17.04 -12.35
CA PHE A 319 21.34 15.81 -12.21
C PHE A 319 22.21 14.61 -12.60
N SER A 320 21.99 13.47 -11.94
CA SER A 320 22.54 12.16 -12.26
C SER A 320 21.68 11.11 -11.59
N GLY A 321 21.56 9.93 -12.21
CA GLY A 321 20.98 8.77 -11.53
C GLY A 321 21.84 8.33 -10.33
N ILE A 322 21.24 7.58 -9.41
CA ILE A 322 21.90 7.05 -8.21
C ILE A 322 23.07 6.12 -8.58
N ALA A 323 22.88 5.26 -9.58
CA ALA A 323 23.86 4.30 -10.09
C ALA A 323 24.09 4.53 -11.59
N PRO A 324 24.79 5.60 -11.97
CA PRO A 324 24.86 6.09 -13.36
C PRO A 324 25.66 5.21 -14.33
N ASP A 325 26.35 4.17 -13.84
CA ASP A 325 27.15 3.26 -14.68
C ASP A 325 26.46 1.88 -14.85
N VAL A 326 25.17 1.76 -14.49
CA VAL A 326 24.36 0.53 -14.70
C VAL A 326 23.86 0.42 -16.14
N ASP A 327 23.51 -0.79 -16.55
CA ASP A 327 22.69 -1.01 -17.74
C ASP A 327 21.21 -1.02 -17.35
N ILE A 328 20.35 -0.32 -18.10
CA ILE A 328 18.90 -0.28 -17.83
C ILE A 328 18.18 -1.20 -18.81
N ILE A 329 17.38 -2.14 -18.30
CA ILE A 329 16.47 -2.97 -19.12
C ILE A 329 15.07 -2.36 -19.00
N ALA A 330 14.52 -1.87 -20.11
CA ALA A 330 13.21 -1.20 -20.14
C ALA A 330 12.10 -2.21 -20.44
N ILE A 331 11.20 -2.45 -19.48
CA ILE A 331 10.04 -3.32 -19.65
C ILE A 331 8.78 -2.50 -19.45
N ARG A 332 8.01 -2.29 -20.53
CA ARG A 332 6.71 -1.61 -20.44
C ARG A 332 5.66 -2.61 -20.00
N GLN A 333 5.13 -2.46 -18.80
CA GLN A 333 4.11 -3.36 -18.23
C GLN A 333 2.83 -2.65 -17.84
N SER A 334 2.85 -1.33 -17.62
CA SER A 334 1.67 -0.52 -17.31
C SER A 334 1.59 0.70 -18.21
N SER A 335 0.41 1.29 -18.33
CA SER A 335 0.20 2.61 -18.94
C SER A 335 -1.21 3.11 -18.61
N GLN A 336 -1.35 4.39 -18.33
CA GLN A 336 -2.64 5.08 -18.20
C GLN A 336 -3.15 5.59 -19.56
N ALA A 337 -2.26 5.72 -20.55
CA ALA A 337 -2.62 6.17 -21.89
C ALA A 337 -3.29 5.09 -22.75
N PHE A 338 -3.23 3.83 -22.34
CA PHE A 338 -3.75 2.68 -23.09
C PHE A 338 -4.77 1.87 -22.29
N GLY A 339 -5.76 1.34 -22.99
CA GLY A 339 -6.79 0.47 -22.43
C GLY A 339 -7.21 -0.62 -23.41
N LEU A 340 -8.12 -1.49 -22.98
CA LEU A 340 -8.66 -2.57 -23.83
C LEU A 340 -9.27 -1.99 -25.11
N LYS A 341 -8.95 -2.62 -26.25
CA LYS A 341 -9.48 -2.21 -27.55
C LYS A 341 -10.99 -2.44 -27.63
N ASP A 342 -11.39 -3.64 -27.26
CA ASP A 342 -12.76 -4.12 -27.28
C ASP A 342 -13.38 -4.00 -25.88
N ALA A 343 -14.70 -3.81 -25.82
CA ALA A 343 -15.40 -3.80 -24.55
C ALA A 343 -15.28 -5.17 -23.88
N TYR A 344 -15.14 -5.19 -22.56
CA TYR A 344 -15.08 -6.45 -21.81
C TYR A 344 -16.39 -7.22 -21.99
N THR A 345 -16.31 -8.48 -22.45
CA THR A 345 -17.46 -9.35 -22.74
C THR A 345 -17.56 -10.57 -21.81
N GLY A 346 -16.67 -10.70 -20.83
CA GLY A 346 -16.69 -11.81 -19.87
C GLY A 346 -17.67 -11.61 -18.71
N ASP A 347 -17.74 -12.62 -17.85
CA ASP A 347 -18.66 -12.65 -16.70
C ASP A 347 -18.15 -11.84 -15.49
N GLU A 348 -16.85 -11.57 -15.42
CA GLU A 348 -16.26 -10.80 -14.33
C GLU A 348 -16.45 -9.28 -14.54
N ASP A 349 -16.46 -8.50 -13.45
CA ASP A 349 -16.55 -7.05 -13.62
C ASP A 349 -15.24 -6.51 -14.23
N PRO A 350 -15.31 -5.47 -15.10
CA PRO A 350 -14.13 -4.97 -15.81
C PRO A 350 -12.97 -4.50 -14.90
N GLN A 351 -13.27 -4.08 -13.67
CA GLN A 351 -12.24 -3.59 -12.74
C GLN A 351 -11.48 -4.75 -12.12
N THR A 352 -12.17 -5.81 -11.70
CA THR A 352 -11.53 -7.04 -11.20
C THR A 352 -10.67 -7.67 -12.27
N GLN A 353 -11.14 -7.71 -13.51
CA GLN A 353 -10.36 -8.26 -14.62
C GLN A 353 -9.13 -7.46 -14.99
N SER A 354 -9.24 -6.13 -15.03
CA SER A 354 -8.07 -5.29 -15.22
C SER A 354 -6.97 -5.57 -14.17
N LYS A 355 -7.36 -5.88 -12.92
CA LYS A 355 -6.40 -6.25 -11.87
C LYS A 355 -5.80 -7.64 -12.09
N ILE A 356 -6.61 -8.60 -12.52
CA ILE A 356 -6.14 -9.95 -12.86
C ILE A 356 -5.10 -9.87 -13.99
N ASP A 357 -5.43 -9.16 -15.07
CA ASP A 357 -4.53 -8.94 -16.20
C ASP A 357 -3.24 -8.22 -15.79
N ASN A 358 -3.34 -7.19 -14.93
CA ASN A 358 -2.16 -6.49 -14.40
C ASN A 358 -1.27 -7.45 -13.59
N VAL A 359 -1.84 -8.20 -12.64
CA VAL A 359 -1.08 -9.18 -11.83
C VAL A 359 -0.45 -10.28 -12.70
N GLN A 360 -1.13 -10.77 -13.73
CA GLN A 360 -0.61 -11.79 -14.63
C GLN A 360 0.53 -11.26 -15.51
N THR A 361 0.38 -10.08 -16.11
CA THR A 361 1.44 -9.45 -16.91
C THR A 361 2.64 -9.07 -16.07
N MET A 362 2.42 -8.57 -14.85
CA MET A 362 3.47 -8.29 -13.88
C MET A 362 4.26 -9.56 -13.51
N ALA A 363 3.57 -10.67 -13.24
CA ALA A 363 4.24 -11.95 -12.96
C ALA A 363 5.12 -12.41 -14.14
N ARG A 364 4.62 -12.30 -15.38
CA ARG A 364 5.41 -12.61 -16.58
C ARG A 364 6.59 -11.66 -16.75
N ALA A 365 6.39 -10.35 -16.55
CA ALA A 365 7.44 -9.34 -16.66
C ALA A 365 8.57 -9.56 -15.64
N ILE A 366 8.26 -9.99 -14.41
CA ILE A 366 9.26 -10.34 -13.39
C ILE A 366 10.09 -11.55 -13.83
N VAL A 367 9.45 -12.60 -14.34
CA VAL A 367 10.16 -13.79 -14.86
C VAL A 367 11.05 -13.38 -16.04
N HIS A 368 10.51 -12.58 -16.97
CA HIS A 368 11.22 -12.09 -18.15
C HIS A 368 12.45 -11.27 -17.77
N ALA A 369 12.30 -10.28 -16.88
CA ALA A 369 13.39 -9.47 -16.35
C ALA A 369 14.52 -10.34 -15.75
N ALA A 370 14.14 -11.33 -14.94
CA ALA A 370 15.09 -12.23 -14.31
C ALA A 370 15.81 -13.13 -15.34
N ASN A 371 15.12 -13.52 -16.42
CA ASN A 371 15.70 -14.30 -17.52
C ASN A 371 16.60 -13.47 -18.44
N LEU A 372 16.35 -12.17 -18.60
CA LEU A 372 17.27 -11.21 -19.23
C LEU A 372 18.55 -10.95 -18.41
N GLY A 373 18.62 -11.51 -17.20
CA GLY A 373 19.78 -11.43 -16.32
C GLY A 373 19.82 -10.16 -15.47
N ALA A 374 18.67 -9.53 -15.22
CA ALA A 374 18.58 -8.40 -14.31
C ALA A 374 19.06 -8.80 -12.90
N GLN A 375 20.02 -8.05 -12.36
CA GLN A 375 20.52 -8.23 -11.00
C GLN A 375 19.69 -7.47 -9.97
N VAL A 376 18.98 -6.42 -10.41
CA VAL A 376 17.99 -5.65 -9.65
C VAL A 376 16.75 -5.47 -10.54
N ILE A 377 15.56 -5.63 -9.98
CA ILE A 377 14.27 -5.44 -10.66
C ILE A 377 13.48 -4.38 -9.89
N ASN A 378 13.32 -3.21 -10.48
CA ASN A 378 12.48 -2.13 -9.99
C ASN A 378 11.03 -2.31 -10.49
N ILE A 379 10.06 -2.27 -9.58
CA ILE A 379 8.63 -2.37 -9.88
C ILE A 379 7.92 -1.14 -9.33
N SER A 380 7.54 -0.24 -10.22
CA SER A 380 6.92 1.03 -9.84
C SER A 380 5.40 1.00 -9.82
N ASP A 381 4.80 0.22 -10.73
CA ASP A 381 3.35 0.04 -10.73
C ASP A 381 2.95 -1.08 -9.78
N VAL A 382 1.94 -0.79 -8.97
CA VAL A 382 1.44 -1.70 -7.94
C VAL A 382 -0.06 -1.80 -8.06
N THR A 383 -0.59 -2.99 -7.78
CA THR A 383 -2.02 -3.22 -7.76
C THR A 383 -2.52 -3.25 -6.32
N CYS A 384 -3.50 -2.40 -6.03
CA CYS A 384 -4.15 -2.33 -4.72
C CYS A 384 -5.50 -3.07 -4.72
N MET A 385 -5.73 -3.84 -3.66
CA MET A 385 -6.92 -4.66 -3.49
C MET A 385 -7.44 -4.61 -2.06
N SER A 386 -8.74 -4.82 -1.89
CA SER A 386 -9.32 -5.00 -0.56
C SER A 386 -8.83 -6.31 0.04
N ALA A 387 -8.45 -6.29 1.32
CA ALA A 387 -8.17 -7.49 2.11
C ALA A 387 -9.32 -8.51 2.11
N ARG A 388 -10.55 -8.07 1.80
CA ARG A 388 -11.74 -8.91 1.73
C ARG A 388 -11.94 -9.59 0.36
N ASN A 389 -11.24 -9.13 -0.68
CA ASN A 389 -11.36 -9.64 -2.03
C ASN A 389 -10.00 -9.61 -2.73
N ILE A 390 -9.13 -10.55 -2.33
CA ILE A 390 -7.80 -10.71 -2.88
C ILE A 390 -7.89 -11.67 -4.06
N ILE A 391 -7.49 -11.23 -5.25
CA ILE A 391 -7.43 -12.10 -6.44
C ILE A 391 -6.32 -13.14 -6.31
N ASP A 392 -6.40 -14.22 -7.09
CA ASP A 392 -5.36 -15.25 -7.13
C ASP A 392 -4.01 -14.64 -7.56
N GLN A 393 -3.00 -14.83 -6.73
CA GLN A 393 -1.64 -14.32 -6.94
C GLN A 393 -0.59 -15.43 -6.89
N ARG A 394 -0.98 -16.70 -7.05
CA ARG A 394 -0.03 -17.83 -7.02
C ARG A 394 1.09 -17.65 -8.04
N ALA A 395 0.76 -17.29 -9.27
CA ALA A 395 1.75 -17.06 -10.33
C ALA A 395 2.68 -15.88 -10.03
N LEU A 396 2.16 -14.80 -9.46
CA LEU A 396 2.97 -13.64 -9.06
C LEU A 396 3.91 -13.99 -7.91
N GLY A 397 3.41 -14.69 -6.88
CA GLY A 397 4.25 -15.17 -5.78
C GLY A 397 5.37 -16.10 -6.27
N ALA A 398 5.05 -17.01 -7.20
CA ALA A 398 6.02 -17.90 -7.80
C ALA A 398 7.08 -17.15 -8.62
N ALA A 399 6.68 -16.16 -9.42
CA ALA A 399 7.56 -15.30 -10.20
C ALA A 399 8.53 -14.50 -9.30
N VAL A 400 8.01 -13.90 -8.24
CA VAL A 400 8.80 -13.16 -7.24
C VAL A 400 9.83 -14.08 -6.59
N ARG A 401 9.42 -15.26 -6.12
CA ARG A 401 10.35 -16.24 -5.53
C ARG A 401 11.38 -16.75 -6.53
N TYR A 402 10.98 -17.01 -7.77
CA TYR A 402 11.88 -17.42 -8.85
C TYR A 402 12.96 -16.37 -9.11
N ALA A 403 12.56 -15.11 -9.29
CA ALA A 403 13.50 -14.01 -9.51
C ALA A 403 14.44 -13.80 -8.31
N ALA A 404 13.90 -13.76 -7.09
CA ALA A 404 14.69 -13.50 -5.88
C ALA A 404 15.63 -14.66 -5.50
N VAL A 405 15.17 -15.90 -5.61
CA VAL A 405 15.89 -17.07 -5.08
C VAL A 405 16.65 -17.83 -6.17
N ASP A 406 16.02 -18.09 -7.31
CA ASP A 406 16.61 -18.93 -8.36
C ASP A 406 17.48 -18.11 -9.32
N LYS A 407 17.12 -16.84 -9.56
CA LYS A 407 17.88 -15.91 -10.39
C LYS A 407 18.71 -14.90 -9.61
N ASN A 408 18.60 -14.90 -8.28
CA ASN A 408 19.37 -14.03 -7.38
C ASN A 408 19.23 -12.54 -7.75
N ALA A 409 18.02 -12.10 -8.09
CA ALA A 409 17.69 -10.72 -8.41
C ALA A 409 17.10 -10.00 -7.20
N VAL A 410 17.58 -8.80 -6.87
CA VAL A 410 16.96 -7.97 -5.83
C VAL A 410 15.70 -7.35 -6.40
N ILE A 411 14.54 -7.63 -5.81
CA ILE A 411 13.27 -7.03 -6.24
C ILE A 411 12.95 -5.87 -5.32
N VAL A 412 12.79 -4.69 -5.89
CA VAL A 412 12.45 -3.45 -5.19
C VAL A 412 11.10 -2.97 -5.72
N ALA A 413 10.13 -2.76 -4.85
CA ALA A 413 8.79 -2.34 -5.24
C ALA A 413 8.30 -1.13 -4.47
N ALA A 414 7.50 -0.30 -5.12
CA ALA A 414 6.82 0.82 -4.48
C ALA A 414 5.87 0.34 -3.37
N ALA A 415 5.72 1.11 -2.28
CA ALA A 415 4.72 0.80 -1.24
C ALA A 415 3.27 1.06 -1.68
N GLY A 416 3.08 1.83 -2.75
CA GLY A 416 1.78 2.28 -3.25
C GLY A 416 1.44 3.68 -2.77
N ASP A 417 0.54 4.31 -3.52
CA ASP A 417 0.12 5.70 -3.32
C ASP A 417 -1.40 5.79 -3.22
N THR A 418 -1.91 6.52 -2.22
CA THR A 418 -3.33 6.80 -2.01
C THR A 418 -4.00 7.66 -3.10
N SER A 419 -3.25 8.31 -3.98
CA SER A 419 -3.82 8.98 -5.15
C SER A 419 -4.44 7.98 -6.15
N LYS A 420 -3.97 6.73 -6.14
CA LYS A 420 -4.55 5.64 -6.92
C LYS A 420 -5.88 5.22 -6.30
N LYS A 421 -6.93 5.17 -7.12
CA LYS A 421 -8.34 4.92 -6.73
C LYS A 421 -8.57 3.80 -5.71
N ASP A 422 -7.85 2.68 -5.82
CA ASP A 422 -8.04 1.49 -4.98
C ASP A 422 -7.05 1.37 -3.82
N CYS A 423 -6.06 2.25 -3.75
CA CYS A 423 -5.05 2.27 -2.71
C CYS A 423 -5.55 3.10 -1.54
N LYS A 424 -6.06 2.44 -0.50
CA LYS A 424 -6.45 3.11 0.75
C LYS A 424 -5.33 2.95 1.79
N GLN A 425 -5.26 3.92 2.69
CA GLN A 425 -4.32 3.87 3.79
C GLN A 425 -4.67 2.72 4.75
N ASN A 426 -3.69 1.90 5.12
CA ASN A 426 -3.84 0.94 6.20
C ASN A 426 -3.71 1.65 7.56
N PRO A 427 -4.30 1.09 8.62
CA PRO A 427 -4.02 1.58 9.96
C PRO A 427 -2.53 1.44 10.28
N ALA A 428 -2.02 2.40 11.05
CA ALA A 428 -0.72 2.28 11.68
C ALA A 428 -0.69 1.08 12.65
N GLN A 429 0.45 0.85 13.29
CA GLN A 429 0.61 -0.25 14.25
C GLN A 429 -0.37 -0.12 15.44
N ASP A 430 -0.88 -1.26 15.93
CA ASP A 430 -1.73 -1.34 17.13
C ASP A 430 -0.88 -1.75 18.35
N PRO A 431 -0.59 -0.82 19.29
CA PRO A 431 0.23 -1.13 20.47
C PRO A 431 -0.45 -2.09 21.45
N LEU A 432 -1.76 -2.34 21.31
CA LEU A 432 -2.49 -3.30 22.15
C LEU A 432 -2.34 -4.75 21.69
N GLN A 433 -1.70 -4.98 20.53
CA GLN A 433 -1.47 -6.31 19.96
C GLN A 433 0.04 -6.64 19.86
N PRO A 434 0.73 -6.92 20.98
CA PRO A 434 2.17 -7.15 20.98
C PRO A 434 2.62 -8.37 20.16
N ASN A 435 1.73 -9.34 19.95
CA ASN A 435 1.99 -10.54 19.13
C ASN A 435 1.80 -10.30 17.61
N ASP A 436 1.36 -9.10 17.21
CA ASP A 436 1.27 -8.66 15.83
C ASP A 436 1.93 -7.26 15.69
N PRO A 437 3.25 -7.15 15.88
CA PRO A 437 3.94 -5.86 16.00
C PRO A 437 3.89 -5.03 14.71
N ARG A 438 3.60 -5.66 13.57
CA ARG A 438 3.42 -5.00 12.27
C ARG A 438 1.94 -4.81 11.91
N ASN A 439 1.00 -5.26 12.74
CA ASN A 439 -0.44 -5.10 12.56
C ASN A 439 -1.00 -5.71 11.26
N TRP A 440 -0.54 -6.93 10.91
CA TRP A 440 -1.05 -7.69 9.77
C TRP A 440 -2.56 -7.92 9.83
N LYS A 441 -3.10 -8.17 11.02
CA LYS A 441 -4.53 -8.45 11.21
C LYS A 441 -5.44 -7.26 10.89
N ALA A 442 -4.91 -6.04 10.92
CA ALA A 442 -5.69 -4.83 10.62
C ALA A 442 -5.53 -4.34 9.19
N VAL A 443 -4.81 -5.07 8.32
CA VAL A 443 -4.68 -4.72 6.90
C VAL A 443 -6.06 -4.68 6.24
N THR A 444 -6.37 -3.57 5.57
CA THR A 444 -7.61 -3.38 4.80
C THR A 444 -7.34 -3.27 3.31
N THR A 445 -6.15 -2.80 2.92
CA THR A 445 -5.69 -2.71 1.53
C THR A 445 -4.38 -3.47 1.37
N VAL A 446 -4.42 -4.52 0.56
CA VAL A 446 -3.23 -5.27 0.11
C VAL A 446 -2.62 -4.55 -1.08
N VAL A 447 -1.30 -4.38 -1.07
CA VAL A 447 -0.53 -3.84 -2.19
C VAL A 447 0.39 -4.93 -2.74
N THR A 448 0.27 -5.23 -4.03
CA THR A 448 1.05 -6.27 -4.70
C THR A 448 1.95 -5.66 -5.80
N PRO A 449 3.22 -6.09 -5.93
CA PRO A 449 3.87 -7.24 -5.28
C PRO A 449 4.42 -6.95 -3.87
N SER A 450 4.22 -5.75 -3.35
CA SER A 450 4.84 -5.24 -2.11
C SER A 450 4.62 -6.14 -0.88
N TRP A 451 3.45 -6.74 -0.73
CA TRP A 451 3.14 -7.62 0.40
C TRP A 451 3.96 -8.94 0.44
N PHE A 452 4.66 -9.32 -0.64
CA PHE A 452 5.60 -10.45 -0.67
C PHE A 452 6.95 -10.09 -0.02
N SER A 453 6.90 -9.47 1.16
CA SER A 453 8.03 -8.81 1.85
C SER A 453 9.24 -9.69 2.19
N ASP A 454 9.08 -11.02 2.20
CA ASP A 454 10.21 -11.95 2.34
C ASP A 454 11.14 -11.93 1.10
N TYR A 455 10.61 -11.55 -0.06
CA TYR A 455 11.33 -11.56 -1.35
C TYR A 455 11.45 -10.16 -1.99
N VAL A 456 10.53 -9.25 -1.64
CA VAL A 456 10.42 -7.91 -2.22
C VAL A 456 10.77 -6.87 -1.16
N LEU A 457 11.78 -6.05 -1.44
CA LEU A 457 12.06 -4.86 -0.63
C LEU A 457 11.07 -3.75 -1.00
N THR A 458 10.06 -3.58 -0.17
CA THR A 458 9.05 -2.54 -0.37
C THR A 458 9.53 -1.20 0.16
N VAL A 459 9.37 -0.15 -0.65
CA VAL A 459 9.89 1.19 -0.40
C VAL A 459 8.77 2.20 -0.18
N GLY A 460 8.71 2.74 1.05
CA GLY A 460 7.88 3.90 1.38
C GLY A 460 8.51 5.21 0.91
N ALA A 461 7.71 6.27 0.88
CA ALA A 461 8.17 7.60 0.48
C ALA A 461 8.37 8.54 1.68
N VAL A 462 9.46 9.32 1.63
CA VAL A 462 9.69 10.49 2.50
C VAL A 462 9.81 11.76 1.66
N ASP A 463 9.69 12.92 2.30
CA ASP A 463 10.13 14.19 1.73
C ASP A 463 11.66 14.36 1.83
N PRO A 464 12.26 15.39 1.20
CA PRO A 464 13.71 15.64 1.27
C PRO A 464 14.23 15.99 2.68
N ASP A 465 13.35 16.24 3.65
CA ASP A 465 13.71 16.46 5.05
C ASP A 465 13.62 15.16 5.88
N GLY A 466 13.23 14.04 5.24
CA GLY A 466 13.15 12.71 5.85
C GLY A 466 11.81 12.40 6.52
N HIS A 467 10.80 13.26 6.40
CA HIS A 467 9.48 13.00 6.98
C HIS A 467 8.70 12.04 6.09
N PRO A 468 7.99 11.05 6.68
CA PRO A 468 7.08 10.20 5.92
C PRO A 468 6.09 11.02 5.07
N LEU A 469 5.90 10.63 3.81
CA LEU A 469 4.98 11.30 2.90
C LEU A 469 3.52 10.93 3.24
N THR A 470 3.01 11.49 4.34
CA THR A 470 1.67 11.21 4.88
C THR A 470 0.63 12.28 4.54
N GLN A 471 1.08 13.42 4.04
CA GLN A 471 0.24 14.48 3.51
C GLN A 471 0.66 14.69 2.05
N GLY A 472 -0.31 14.78 1.14
CA GLY A 472 -0.07 14.89 -0.29
C GLY A 472 1.03 15.91 -0.59
N GLY A 473 2.19 15.43 -1.06
CA GLY A 473 3.34 16.30 -1.32
C GLY A 473 2.93 17.47 -2.21
N GLN A 474 3.24 18.70 -1.78
CA GLN A 474 3.05 19.94 -2.55
C GLN A 474 1.75 20.04 -3.37
N GLY A 475 0.61 19.59 -2.83
CA GLY A 475 -0.70 19.69 -3.47
C GLY A 475 -1.12 18.54 -4.38
N GLN A 476 -0.32 17.47 -4.51
CA GLN A 476 -0.65 16.31 -5.37
C GLN A 476 -1.53 15.23 -4.71
N GLY A 477 -1.79 15.31 -3.40
CA GLY A 477 -2.60 14.30 -2.70
C GLY A 477 -1.96 12.91 -2.57
N ALA A 478 -0.77 12.70 -3.15
CA ALA A 478 -0.05 11.44 -3.11
C ALA A 478 0.53 11.16 -1.72
N THR A 479 0.14 10.05 -1.10
CA THR A 479 0.66 9.64 0.22
C THR A 479 1.12 8.19 0.17
N SER A 480 2.22 7.90 0.85
CA SER A 480 2.77 6.55 0.96
C SER A 480 1.77 5.65 1.69
N VAL A 481 1.32 4.58 1.02
CA VAL A 481 0.50 3.57 1.67
C VAL A 481 1.34 2.84 2.71
N SER A 482 0.90 2.89 3.96
CA SER A 482 1.53 2.16 5.04
C SER A 482 1.14 0.68 4.99
N GLY A 483 2.02 -0.18 5.48
CA GLY A 483 1.74 -1.60 5.55
C GLY A 483 2.80 -2.37 6.32
N PRO A 484 2.44 -3.56 6.83
CA PRO A 484 3.38 -4.44 7.54
C PRO A 484 4.55 -4.91 6.66
N TRP A 485 4.43 -4.78 5.34
CA TRP A 485 5.43 -5.18 4.36
C TRP A 485 6.45 -4.09 4.00
N VAL A 486 6.23 -2.83 4.39
CA VAL A 486 7.18 -1.75 4.10
C VAL A 486 8.50 -2.05 4.81
N GLY A 487 9.59 -2.10 4.03
CA GLY A 487 10.91 -2.53 4.51
C GLY A 487 11.90 -1.39 4.65
N ILE A 488 11.81 -0.36 3.82
CA ILE A 488 12.72 0.79 3.81
C ILE A 488 12.00 2.00 3.20
N ALA A 489 12.60 3.19 3.24
CA ALA A 489 12.11 4.37 2.56
C ALA A 489 13.21 5.11 1.80
N ALA A 490 12.77 5.98 0.88
CA ALA A 490 13.62 6.94 0.19
C ALA A 490 12.79 8.18 -0.18
N PRO A 491 13.43 9.29 -0.58
CA PRO A 491 12.71 10.46 -1.07
C PRO A 491 11.74 10.11 -2.21
N GLY A 492 10.52 10.62 -2.14
CA GLY A 492 9.46 10.40 -3.13
C GLY A 492 8.80 11.68 -3.62
N SER A 493 9.39 12.84 -3.31
CA SER A 493 8.96 14.17 -3.75
C SER A 493 10.17 15.00 -4.19
N ASP A 494 9.95 16.19 -4.74
CA ASP A 494 11.00 17.02 -5.36
C ASP A 494 11.72 16.27 -6.50
N VAL A 495 10.94 15.53 -7.30
CA VAL A 495 11.45 14.63 -8.33
C VAL A 495 11.98 15.43 -9.51
N VAL A 496 13.19 15.07 -9.91
CA VAL A 496 13.86 15.56 -11.11
C VAL A 496 14.28 14.33 -11.91
N GLY A 497 14.04 14.34 -13.22
CA GLY A 497 14.39 13.24 -14.10
C GLY A 497 14.53 13.67 -15.56
N LEU A 498 14.77 12.70 -16.44
CA LEU A 498 14.89 12.95 -17.88
C LEU A 498 13.53 13.00 -18.56
N SER A 499 13.45 13.84 -19.59
CA SER A 499 12.29 13.95 -20.46
C SER A 499 12.15 12.72 -21.36
N PRO A 500 10.94 12.16 -21.52
CA PRO A 500 10.66 11.16 -22.53
C PRO A 500 10.43 11.76 -23.92
N ARG A 501 10.43 13.10 -24.06
CA ARG A 501 10.04 13.83 -25.28
C ARG A 501 11.20 14.50 -25.99
N ASP A 502 12.28 14.78 -25.27
CA ASP A 502 13.49 15.43 -25.76
C ASP A 502 14.68 15.09 -24.84
N ASP A 503 15.86 15.64 -25.15
CA ASP A 503 17.11 15.31 -24.46
C ASP A 503 17.34 16.12 -23.16
N GLY A 504 16.29 16.71 -22.59
CA GLY A 504 16.42 17.61 -21.44
C GLY A 504 15.97 17.02 -20.10
N VAL A 505 16.28 17.77 -19.04
CA VAL A 505 15.85 17.48 -17.67
C VAL A 505 14.50 18.15 -17.39
N ILE A 506 13.60 17.43 -16.70
CA ILE A 506 12.27 17.88 -16.30
C ILE A 506 12.06 17.69 -14.80
N ASN A 507 11.13 18.47 -14.26
CA ASN A 507 10.64 18.35 -12.88
C ASN A 507 9.13 18.60 -12.78
N ALA A 508 8.44 18.55 -13.91
CA ALA A 508 7.02 18.79 -13.99
C ALA A 508 6.37 17.87 -15.03
N ILE A 509 5.17 17.40 -14.70
CA ILE A 509 4.26 16.69 -15.60
C ILE A 509 2.88 17.35 -15.53
N ASP A 510 2.03 17.02 -16.49
CA ASP A 510 0.64 17.46 -16.48
C ASP A 510 -0.09 17.09 -15.18
N GLY A 511 -0.72 18.10 -14.60
CA GLY A 511 -1.64 18.01 -13.49
C GLY A 511 -3.07 18.38 -13.90
N PRO A 512 -4.00 18.38 -12.94
CA PRO A 512 -5.37 18.86 -13.16
C PRO A 512 -5.40 20.30 -13.68
N ASP A 513 -6.48 20.65 -14.39
CA ASP A 513 -6.78 22.02 -14.84
C ASP A 513 -5.67 22.68 -15.68
N ASN A 514 -4.95 21.89 -16.50
CA ASN A 514 -3.81 22.33 -17.33
C ASN A 514 -2.68 22.99 -16.52
N THR A 515 -2.46 22.51 -15.29
CA THR A 515 -1.34 22.94 -14.46
C THR A 515 -0.17 21.97 -14.59
N LEU A 516 1.05 22.45 -14.34
CA LEU A 516 2.21 21.59 -14.17
C LEU A 516 2.42 21.31 -12.69
N LEU A 517 2.69 20.06 -12.35
CA LEU A 517 2.96 19.64 -10.98
C LEU A 517 4.24 18.82 -10.91
N VAL A 518 4.94 18.93 -9.79
CA VAL A 518 6.13 18.10 -9.49
C VAL A 518 5.67 16.65 -9.33
N PRO A 519 6.23 15.68 -10.07
CA PRO A 519 5.94 14.27 -9.83
C PRO A 519 6.25 13.87 -8.39
N ALA A 520 5.36 13.15 -7.75
CA ALA A 520 5.58 12.57 -6.43
C ALA A 520 4.97 11.17 -6.34
N GLY A 521 5.58 10.29 -5.54
CA GLY A 521 5.09 8.93 -5.36
C GLY A 521 6.17 7.94 -4.90
N THR A 522 5.70 6.80 -4.39
CA THR A 522 6.57 5.72 -3.91
C THR A 522 7.35 5.02 -5.02
N SER A 523 6.94 5.17 -6.28
CA SER A 523 7.68 4.67 -7.45
C SER A 523 9.06 5.29 -7.57
N PHE A 524 9.16 6.61 -7.36
CA PHE A 524 10.44 7.33 -7.36
C PHE A 524 11.32 6.94 -6.17
N SER A 525 10.73 6.68 -5.01
CA SER A 525 11.45 6.14 -3.86
C SER A 525 12.01 4.74 -4.16
N ALA A 526 11.22 3.87 -4.79
CA ALA A 526 11.68 2.55 -5.24
C ALA A 526 12.82 2.66 -6.28
N ALA A 527 12.77 3.65 -7.17
CA ALA A 527 13.83 3.94 -8.13
C ALA A 527 15.15 4.26 -7.42
N ILE A 528 15.11 5.12 -6.41
CA ILE A 528 16.29 5.47 -5.60
C ILE A 528 16.88 4.22 -4.95
N VAL A 529 16.06 3.43 -4.25
CA VAL A 529 16.54 2.22 -3.55
C VAL A 529 17.06 1.18 -4.55
N SER A 530 16.48 1.06 -5.74
CA SER A 530 16.99 0.20 -6.81
C SER A 530 18.38 0.61 -7.27
N GLY A 531 18.62 1.93 -7.40
CA GLY A 531 19.95 2.46 -7.68
C GLY A 531 20.95 2.14 -6.56
N VAL A 532 20.58 2.36 -5.29
CA VAL A 532 21.47 2.01 -4.15
C VAL A 532 21.73 0.50 -4.09
N ALA A 533 20.73 -0.34 -4.35
CA ALA A 533 20.90 -1.79 -4.45
C ALA A 533 21.89 -2.15 -5.56
N ALA A 534 21.85 -1.45 -6.70
CA ALA A 534 22.82 -1.65 -7.79
C ALA A 534 24.24 -1.24 -7.38
N LEU A 535 24.42 -0.13 -6.64
CA LEU A 535 25.72 0.26 -6.07
C LEU A 535 26.26 -0.84 -5.15
N VAL A 536 25.42 -1.35 -4.24
CA VAL A 536 25.79 -2.44 -3.31
C VAL A 536 26.14 -3.71 -4.08
N ARG A 537 25.38 -4.08 -5.11
CA ARG A 537 25.69 -5.27 -5.95
C ARG A 537 26.98 -5.13 -6.73
N ALA A 538 27.29 -3.92 -7.24
CA ALA A 538 28.54 -3.68 -7.94
C ALA A 538 29.75 -3.82 -6.99
N LYS A 539 29.63 -3.32 -5.75
CA LYS A 539 30.69 -3.39 -4.75
C LYS A 539 30.83 -4.78 -4.10
N TYR A 540 29.72 -5.46 -3.88
CA TYR A 540 29.65 -6.77 -3.21
C TYR A 540 28.95 -7.81 -4.10
N PRO A 541 29.56 -8.20 -5.24
CA PRO A 541 28.92 -9.05 -6.25
C PRO A 541 28.58 -10.46 -5.75
N GLN A 542 29.25 -10.93 -4.69
CA GLN A 542 29.04 -12.23 -4.07
C GLN A 542 27.78 -12.33 -3.20
N LEU A 543 27.21 -11.19 -2.78
CA LEU A 543 26.02 -11.21 -1.91
C LEU A 543 24.81 -11.71 -2.67
N SER A 544 23.99 -12.51 -1.99
CA SER A 544 22.67 -12.86 -2.50
C SER A 544 21.73 -11.66 -2.47
N ALA A 545 20.63 -11.74 -3.22
CA ALA A 545 19.58 -10.74 -3.21
C ALA A 545 19.06 -10.47 -1.78
N TYR A 546 18.88 -11.53 -0.99
CA TYR A 546 18.43 -11.41 0.39
C TYR A 546 19.48 -10.75 1.31
N GLN A 547 20.76 -11.02 1.09
CA GLN A 547 21.86 -10.38 1.83
C GLN A 547 22.02 -8.90 1.46
N VAL A 548 21.78 -8.53 0.19
CA VAL A 548 21.72 -7.13 -0.24
C VAL A 548 20.58 -6.40 0.48
N ILE A 549 19.38 -6.99 0.53
CA ILE A 549 18.24 -6.43 1.26
C ILE A 549 18.56 -6.28 2.76
N ASN A 550 19.16 -7.29 3.39
CA ASN A 550 19.60 -7.23 4.78
C ASN A 550 20.63 -6.09 5.01
N ARG A 551 21.58 -5.90 4.09
CA ARG A 551 22.55 -4.79 4.18
C ARG A 551 21.87 -3.42 4.10
N LEU A 552 20.98 -3.22 3.12
CA LEU A 552 20.24 -1.96 2.94
C LEU A 552 19.39 -1.63 4.17
N THR A 553 18.66 -2.60 4.70
CA THR A 553 17.77 -2.40 5.86
C THR A 553 18.52 -2.21 7.17
N ARG A 554 19.69 -2.83 7.36
CA ARG A 554 20.51 -2.65 8.58
C ARG A 554 21.27 -1.33 8.64
N THR A 555 21.46 -0.69 7.49
CA THR A 555 22.20 0.58 7.36
C THR A 555 21.29 1.78 7.19
N ALA A 556 19.98 1.58 7.06
CA ALA A 556 18.99 2.64 6.96
C ALA A 556 18.87 3.47 8.26
N HIS A 557 18.48 4.74 8.11
CA HIS A 557 18.20 5.65 9.21
C HIS A 557 16.86 5.33 9.88
N ALA A 558 16.89 4.43 10.84
CA ALA A 558 15.71 3.87 11.49
C ALA A 558 14.82 4.92 12.18
N PRO A 559 13.48 4.75 12.13
CA PRO A 559 12.57 5.51 12.98
C PRO A 559 12.83 5.23 14.47
N ALA A 560 12.28 6.07 15.35
CA ALA A 560 12.46 5.96 16.81
C ALA A 560 12.10 4.57 17.39
N ARG A 561 11.24 3.80 16.71
CA ARG A 561 10.82 2.45 17.13
C ARG A 561 11.63 1.32 16.47
N GLY A 562 12.68 1.65 15.73
CA GLY A 562 13.47 0.72 14.94
C GLY A 562 12.82 0.36 13.60
N VAL A 563 11.57 -0.12 13.62
CA VAL A 563 10.81 -0.45 12.40
C VAL A 563 9.36 -0.01 12.53
N ASP A 564 8.82 0.65 11.51
CA ASP A 564 7.40 0.98 11.42
C ASP A 564 6.74 0.58 10.09
N ASN A 565 5.45 0.86 9.93
CA ASN A 565 4.70 0.53 8.72
C ASN A 565 4.74 1.64 7.64
N GLN A 566 5.35 2.79 7.92
CA GLN A 566 5.39 3.94 7.01
C GLN A 566 6.70 3.98 6.24
N ILE A 567 7.83 3.81 6.95
CA ILE A 567 9.18 3.89 6.39
C ILE A 567 10.01 2.62 6.65
N GLY A 568 9.41 1.59 7.27
CA GLY A 568 10.09 0.33 7.51
C GLY A 568 11.29 0.52 8.43
N HIS A 569 12.46 0.03 8.02
CA HIS A 569 13.74 0.20 8.71
C HIS A 569 14.33 1.61 8.57
N GLY A 570 13.64 2.54 7.90
CA GLY A 570 14.07 3.92 7.79
C GLY A 570 14.49 4.34 6.38
N VAL A 571 15.03 5.56 6.27
CA VAL A 571 15.52 6.09 4.99
C VAL A 571 16.84 5.43 4.61
N VAL A 572 16.96 4.99 3.36
CA VAL A 572 18.18 4.38 2.83
C VAL A 572 19.40 5.31 2.97
N ASP A 573 20.52 4.76 3.44
CA ASP A 573 21.82 5.43 3.51
C ASP A 573 22.81 4.75 2.56
N PRO A 574 23.09 5.33 1.38
CA PRO A 574 24.00 4.73 0.41
C PRO A 574 25.43 4.60 0.93
N VAL A 575 25.92 5.58 1.70
CA VAL A 575 27.30 5.59 2.20
C VAL A 575 27.46 4.50 3.24
N ALA A 576 26.55 4.40 4.21
CA ALA A 576 26.58 3.33 5.21
C ALA A 576 26.42 1.94 4.56
N ALA A 577 25.47 1.79 3.62
CA ALA A 577 25.28 0.52 2.89
C ALA A 577 26.55 0.06 2.16
N LEU A 578 27.33 1.01 1.63
CA LEU A 578 28.57 0.72 0.91
C LEU A 578 29.77 0.54 1.85
N THR A 579 29.79 1.09 3.05
CA THR A 579 31.01 1.19 3.87
C THR A 579 30.98 0.43 5.19
N TRP A 580 29.80 0.22 5.79
CA TRP A 580 29.71 -0.43 7.09
C TRP A 580 30.01 -1.93 6.99
N ASP A 581 30.64 -2.44 8.04
CA ASP A 581 30.76 -3.87 8.28
C ASP A 581 29.44 -4.41 8.85
N VAL A 582 28.65 -5.04 8.00
CA VAL A 582 27.32 -5.55 8.31
C VAL A 582 27.35 -7.06 8.17
N PRO A 583 26.91 -7.82 9.20
CA PRO A 583 26.78 -9.27 9.07
C PRO A 583 25.86 -9.62 7.89
N ASP A 584 26.35 -10.43 6.96
CA ASP A 584 25.65 -10.73 5.70
C ASP A 584 24.26 -11.35 5.96
N GLY A 585 24.12 -12.12 7.02
CA GLY A 585 22.88 -12.82 7.36
C GLY A 585 22.64 -14.04 6.45
N PRO A 586 21.40 -14.57 6.44
CA PRO A 586 21.05 -15.74 5.65
C PRO A 586 21.21 -15.47 4.15
N VAL A 587 21.56 -16.50 3.37
CA VAL A 587 21.62 -16.39 1.89
C VAL A 587 20.22 -16.33 1.28
N LYS A 588 19.23 -16.99 1.90
CA LYS A 588 17.86 -17.11 1.39
C LYS A 588 16.86 -16.60 2.42
N PRO A 589 15.71 -16.06 1.98
CA PRO A 589 14.64 -15.68 2.88
C PRO A 589 14.02 -16.89 3.60
N PRO A 590 13.34 -16.68 4.73
CA PRO A 590 12.55 -17.73 5.37
C PRO A 590 11.49 -18.27 4.40
N GLN A 591 11.55 -19.56 4.08
CA GLN A 591 10.65 -20.16 3.10
C GLN A 591 9.24 -20.36 3.67
N ARG A 592 8.26 -19.59 3.17
CA ARG A 592 6.82 -19.83 3.39
C ARG A 592 6.18 -20.44 2.16
N LEU A 593 6.52 -21.70 1.89
CA LEU A 593 5.99 -22.45 0.75
C LEU A 593 4.66 -23.11 1.11
N SER A 594 3.69 -23.01 0.22
CA SER A 594 2.49 -23.84 0.25
C SER A 594 2.87 -25.23 -0.24
N ALA A 595 2.96 -26.22 0.65
CA ALA A 595 3.09 -27.60 0.22
C ALA A 595 1.73 -28.10 -0.33
N PRO A 596 1.69 -28.85 -1.44
CA PRO A 596 0.52 -29.62 -1.80
C PRO A 596 0.16 -30.53 -0.62
N LEU A 597 -1.10 -30.54 -0.20
CA LEU A 597 -1.58 -31.51 0.77
C LEU A 597 -1.44 -32.90 0.16
N ASP A 598 -0.50 -33.70 0.67
CA ASP A 598 -0.49 -35.14 0.42
C ASP A 598 -1.67 -35.74 1.21
N ILE A 599 -2.84 -35.76 0.58
CA ILE A 599 -4.05 -36.35 1.17
C ILE A 599 -3.76 -37.85 1.26
N PRO A 600 -3.62 -38.42 2.48
CA PRO A 600 -3.45 -39.86 2.62
C PRO A 600 -4.60 -40.53 1.86
N LYS A 601 -4.31 -41.54 1.02
CA LYS A 601 -5.33 -42.30 0.29
C LYS A 601 -6.50 -42.57 1.25
N PRO A 602 -7.74 -42.19 0.90
CA PRO A 602 -8.87 -42.36 1.80
C PRO A 602 -8.87 -43.79 2.32
N VAL A 603 -8.86 -43.93 3.65
CA VAL A 603 -8.90 -45.24 4.31
C VAL A 603 -10.08 -45.98 3.67
N PRO A 604 -9.88 -47.20 3.12
CA PRO A 604 -10.97 -47.93 2.49
C PRO A 604 -12.14 -47.98 3.49
N PRO A 605 -13.37 -47.66 3.04
CA PRO A 605 -14.50 -47.57 3.94
C PRO A 605 -14.57 -48.85 4.78
N ARG A 606 -14.66 -48.68 6.10
CA ARG A 606 -14.81 -49.82 7.02
C ARG A 606 -15.93 -50.70 6.51
N ASP A 607 -15.64 -51.97 6.30
CA ASP A 607 -16.66 -52.95 5.93
C ASP A 607 -17.73 -52.95 7.02
N MET A 608 -18.90 -52.39 6.69
CA MET A 608 -20.02 -52.25 7.63
C MET A 608 -20.90 -53.49 7.65
N VAL A 609 -20.64 -54.50 6.81
CA VAL A 609 -21.40 -55.74 6.77
C VAL A 609 -21.52 -56.40 8.17
N PRO A 610 -20.46 -56.50 8.99
CA PRO A 610 -20.57 -57.08 10.33
C PRO A 610 -21.49 -56.26 11.27
N ILE A 611 -21.48 -54.93 11.13
CA ILE A 611 -22.29 -54.01 11.94
C ILE A 611 -23.76 -54.12 11.55
N TRP A 612 -24.06 -54.19 10.25
CA TRP A 612 -25.42 -54.39 9.74
C TRP A 612 -25.97 -55.76 10.12
N VAL A 613 -25.15 -56.82 10.08
CA VAL A 613 -25.52 -58.16 10.53
C VAL A 613 -25.80 -58.17 12.04
N ALA A 614 -24.96 -57.53 12.85
CA ALA A 614 -25.18 -57.43 14.30
C ALA A 614 -26.44 -56.63 14.64
N ALA A 615 -26.67 -55.49 13.98
CA ALA A 615 -27.86 -54.67 14.18
C ALA A 615 -29.14 -55.40 13.75
N GLY A 616 -29.12 -56.07 12.60
CA GLY A 616 -30.23 -56.91 12.12
C GLY A 616 -30.53 -58.07 13.06
N GLY A 617 -29.49 -58.75 13.56
CA GLY A 617 -29.63 -59.81 14.57
C GLY A 617 -30.26 -59.31 15.87
N LEU A 618 -29.84 -58.14 16.37
CA LEU A 618 -30.38 -57.55 17.59
C LEU A 618 -31.85 -57.15 17.44
N VAL A 619 -32.22 -56.53 16.33
CA VAL A 619 -33.62 -56.16 16.03
C VAL A 619 -34.50 -57.40 15.94
N THR A 620 -34.01 -58.46 15.29
CA THR A 620 -34.74 -59.72 15.16
C THR A 620 -34.93 -60.39 16.53
N ALA A 621 -33.89 -60.41 17.37
CA ALA A 621 -33.98 -60.94 18.73
C ALA A 621 -34.96 -60.15 19.61
N LEU A 622 -34.99 -58.82 19.49
CA LEU A 622 -35.93 -57.96 20.21
C LEU A 622 -37.37 -58.14 19.74
N LEU A 623 -37.61 -58.33 18.43
CA LEU A 623 -38.95 -58.60 17.90
C LEU A 623 -39.46 -59.98 18.31
N VAL A 624 -38.61 -61.01 18.27
CA VAL A 624 -38.96 -62.36 18.74
C VAL A 624 -39.20 -62.35 20.25
N GLY A 625 -38.31 -61.72 21.03
CA GLY A 625 -38.47 -61.58 22.47
C GLY A 625 -39.74 -60.80 22.86
N GLY A 626 -40.02 -59.70 22.16
CA GLY A 626 -41.25 -58.92 22.33
C GLY A 626 -42.51 -59.68 21.95
N GLY A 627 -42.47 -60.46 20.87
CA GLY A 627 -43.57 -61.32 20.43
C GLY A 627 -43.87 -62.45 21.41
N VAL A 628 -42.84 -63.13 21.92
CA VAL A 628 -42.96 -64.18 22.94
C VAL A 628 -43.46 -63.60 24.27
N PHE A 629 -42.96 -62.43 24.67
CA PHE A 629 -43.41 -61.76 25.89
C PHE A 629 -44.86 -61.27 25.79
N GLY A 630 -45.22 -60.70 24.63
CA GLY A 630 -46.58 -60.24 24.35
C GLY A 630 -47.60 -61.37 24.32
N THR A 631 -47.27 -62.49 23.66
CA THR A 631 -48.11 -63.69 23.64
C THR A 631 -48.24 -64.34 25.01
N ALA A 632 -47.16 -64.42 25.79
CA ALA A 632 -47.20 -64.91 27.17
C ALA A 632 -48.06 -64.03 28.10
N MET A 633 -47.99 -62.70 27.95
CA MET A 633 -48.84 -61.75 28.69
C MET A 633 -50.32 -61.89 28.30
N LEU A 634 -50.64 -62.05 27.01
CA LEU A 634 -52.00 -62.25 26.53
C LEU A 634 -52.61 -63.57 27.03
N LEU A 635 -51.86 -64.67 27.01
CA LEU A 635 -52.27 -65.97 27.55
C LEU A 635 -52.44 -65.95 29.08
N LYS A 636 -51.64 -65.15 29.79
CA LYS A 636 -51.80 -64.95 31.25
C LYS A 636 -53.00 -64.08 31.59
N ARG A 637 -53.40 -63.17 30.69
CA ARG A 637 -54.58 -62.30 30.86
C ARG A 637 -55.88 -63.05 30.54
N SER A 638 -55.89 -63.93 29.55
CA SER A 638 -57.05 -64.79 29.24
C SER A 638 -57.34 -65.81 30.33
N ARG A 639 -56.30 -66.35 31.00
CA ARG A 639 -56.45 -67.23 32.18
C ARG A 639 -56.94 -66.55 33.46
N LYS A 640 -57.04 -65.21 33.48
CA LYS A 640 -57.58 -64.44 34.63
C LYS A 640 -59.02 -63.96 34.41
N GLN A 641 -59.64 -64.31 33.27
CA GLN A 641 -61.02 -63.98 32.94
C GLN A 641 -61.94 -65.21 32.80
N GLN A 642 -61.43 -66.39 33.16
CA GLN A 642 -62.22 -67.57 33.55
C GLN A 642 -62.05 -67.76 35.05
#